data_AF-E0NBP0-F1
#
_entry.id   AF-E0NBP0-F1
#
_cell.length_a   1.000
_cell.length_b   1.000
_cell.length_c   1.000
_cell.angle_alpha   90.00
_cell.angle_beta   90.00
_cell.angle_gamma   90.00
#
_symmetry.space_group_name_H-M   'P 1'
#
loop_
_entity.id
_entity.type
_entity.pdbx_description
1 polymer ?
#
loop_
_entity_poly.entity_id
_entity_poly.type
_entity_poly.pdbx_seq_one_letter_code
_entity_poly.pdbx_strand_id
1 'polypeptide(L)'
;MQNMKNQIRGSGMDARSNPANVSDGLQNSSGHIGTNTRYRLTKLGEQMARLPIDPKIARILLAAKKHDCMAEILVIASALSIQDPRERPLEARDAAAKAHERFTDKQSDFLAYLNIWDSFQRERDKGLSNKQLVQWCRQYFLSHLRMCEWRELHHQLAQTTIEMGLTTKETAFRRPPEIRQLTSSENAGDQDLSAKLKQKQLDKKQHRAQIRAAKEAGYEQIHRALLTGLIANVGMKSPDGNDYTGARGSRFHLFPASALFKAKPKWVMAAELVETTKLYARDVAVIQPEWIEQEAPHLVRYHYFEPHWEQKRGEVVASERVTLYGLTVLPRRPVSYGKVAPEEAREIFIRSALVAQECDLKADFFVHNKKLIKEITELEHKSRKQDVLVDDEALFAFYNERLPEMAWKDAQGSVWGSEDSVRIIESDKAERSSENERNEFRKNKRNGSRQNENHGNTVGWVENPTSAATAKTVGFDNPTYATQQPTPSPAREGRGEGKTVAAQTNFSATAANPLPQEREQSASASTFSDDLRPANLQQTAPSPVGEGWGEGKTVATQTNFSATSTLSDDPKPKKQPAPQKDRLKPLPLADIRTFQAWLKTAERENPRLLFLSRDDLMQHAAAHITEEQFPKFWQTADGKFKLSYRFEPHHPLDGVTLTLPLTVLNRLHAPSLEWLVPGMLREKIQLLIKALPKQIRRICVPVPDFITKFLESNPDRQAAIIPQLAHFIAKSAGDIRIFEQIDQDAWTAQELPEHCYLNLRIIDDGGQELAGGRKLHELQQQLGQAAAVTFRDNTQEFERDNVTTWDIGTLPESIKFARGKQQLTGYLGLQKEKDGRIALRLCDTTEAAEQAHRQGVIELMKLQLKEQVKDLNKGIQGFTQAAMLLKHINADTLCDDLTQAVCDRAFIGEDELPRNEKAFKEQIKRARSRLPAVKEALSRYLQETAAAYAELNGKLGKHPLTHLLKLRLQTLLAAGFATRTPWAQWPRLPIYLKAMTLRLEKYSSNPARDAAREADIQELEQMWQEKTDSLIKQGLPISDGLAAFKWMIEELRVSLFAQELKTPYPVSVKRLLKMWEDLN
;
A
#
# COMPACT_ATOMS: atom_id res chain seq x y z
N MET A 1 40.89 -48.81 -28.91
CA MET A 1 41.46 -47.44 -28.72
C MET A 1 41.54 -46.62 -30.02
N GLN A 2 42.12 -47.11 -31.13
CA GLN A 2 42.32 -46.27 -32.33
C GLN A 2 41.02 -45.73 -32.97
N ASN A 3 39.92 -46.49 -33.04
CA ASN A 3 38.67 -45.99 -33.67
C ASN A 3 38.20 -44.66 -33.05
N MET A 4 38.19 -44.55 -31.72
CA MET A 4 37.81 -43.31 -31.00
C MET A 4 38.79 -42.14 -31.20
N LYS A 5 40.03 -42.39 -31.68
CA LYS A 5 40.98 -41.35 -32.13
C LYS A 5 40.85 -41.03 -33.62
N ASN A 6 40.55 -42.03 -34.46
CA ASN A 6 40.40 -41.84 -35.90
C ASN A 6 39.10 -41.09 -36.24
N GLN A 7 38.02 -41.33 -35.49
CA GLN A 7 36.76 -40.58 -35.58
C GLN A 7 36.91 -39.08 -35.17
N ILE A 8 38.08 -38.70 -34.62
CA ILE A 8 38.45 -37.31 -34.28
C ILE A 8 39.45 -36.72 -35.30
N ARG A 9 40.09 -37.54 -36.15
CA ARG A 9 41.09 -37.11 -37.16
C ARG A 9 40.61 -37.18 -38.61
N GLY A 10 39.50 -37.86 -38.91
CA GLY A 10 39.04 -38.13 -40.28
C GLY A 10 38.26 -37.01 -40.98
N SER A 11 37.86 -35.94 -40.27
CA SER A 11 37.07 -34.83 -40.81
C SER A 11 37.57 -33.49 -40.30
N GLY A 12 37.73 -32.50 -41.18
CA GLY A 12 37.92 -31.10 -40.76
C GLY A 12 36.74 -30.66 -39.90
N MET A 13 37.02 -30.13 -38.69
CA MET A 13 35.99 -29.87 -37.69
C MET A 13 35.52 -28.42 -37.68
N ASP A 14 34.56 -28.11 -38.56
CA ASP A 14 33.60 -27.04 -38.29
C ASP A 14 32.36 -27.63 -37.59
N ALA A 15 32.11 -27.16 -36.37
CA ALA A 15 30.92 -27.31 -35.52
C ALA A 15 29.88 -28.42 -35.84
N ARG A 16 30.05 -29.65 -35.30
CA ARG A 16 28.92 -30.60 -35.10
C ARG A 16 29.06 -31.73 -34.05
N SER A 17 30.13 -31.79 -33.25
CA SER A 17 30.28 -32.79 -32.17
C SER A 17 29.64 -32.34 -30.84
N ASN A 18 28.96 -33.25 -30.12
CA ASN A 18 28.15 -32.92 -28.94
C ASN A 18 28.89 -33.24 -27.62
N PRO A 19 29.35 -32.24 -26.84
CA PRO A 19 30.26 -32.46 -25.72
C PRO A 19 29.60 -32.98 -24.42
N ALA A 20 28.26 -33.08 -24.37
CA ALA A 20 27.54 -33.43 -23.14
C ALA A 20 28.03 -34.75 -22.53
N ASN A 21 27.88 -35.84 -23.28
CA ASN A 21 28.17 -37.19 -22.79
C ASN A 21 29.68 -37.51 -22.83
N VAL A 22 30.48 -36.59 -23.39
CA VAL A 22 31.94 -36.61 -23.31
C VAL A 22 32.41 -36.09 -21.94
N SER A 23 31.70 -35.13 -21.34
CA SER A 23 32.04 -34.59 -20.01
C SER A 23 31.82 -35.59 -18.88
N ASP A 24 30.75 -36.39 -18.94
CA ASP A 24 30.49 -37.49 -17.99
C ASP A 24 31.58 -38.61 -18.10
N GLY A 25 32.17 -38.74 -19.29
CA GLY A 25 33.24 -39.70 -19.60
C GLY A 25 34.66 -39.21 -19.34
N LEU A 26 34.90 -37.90 -19.14
CA LEU A 26 36.25 -37.31 -19.06
C LEU A 26 36.45 -36.35 -17.88
N GLN A 27 37.42 -36.67 -17.02
CA GLN A 27 37.86 -35.80 -15.93
C GLN A 27 39.09 -34.98 -16.33
N ASN A 28 39.07 -33.66 -16.08
CA ASN A 28 40.24 -32.80 -16.21
C ASN A 28 41.22 -33.07 -15.05
N SER A 29 42.49 -33.38 -15.35
CA SER A 29 43.48 -33.73 -14.32
C SER A 29 44.09 -32.55 -13.56
N SER A 30 43.88 -31.30 -14.01
CA SER A 30 44.76 -30.17 -13.64
C SER A 30 44.08 -28.98 -12.96
N GLY A 31 42.75 -28.99 -12.80
CA GLY A 31 41.97 -27.96 -12.07
C GLY A 31 41.88 -26.57 -12.71
N HIS A 32 42.85 -26.17 -13.54
CA HIS A 32 42.88 -24.89 -14.25
C HIS A 32 42.49 -25.03 -15.73
N ILE A 33 41.98 -23.95 -16.32
CA ILE A 33 41.69 -23.82 -17.76
C ILE A 33 42.91 -23.14 -18.41
N GLY A 34 43.87 -23.96 -18.82
CA GLY A 34 45.05 -23.57 -19.61
C GLY A 34 45.15 -24.42 -20.87
N THR A 35 45.89 -23.98 -21.88
CA THR A 35 45.86 -24.47 -23.28
C THR A 35 46.42 -25.89 -23.53
N ASN A 36 46.55 -26.74 -22.50
CA ASN A 36 47.08 -28.10 -22.63
C ASN A 36 46.39 -29.11 -21.69
N THR A 37 45.04 -29.11 -21.70
CA THR A 37 44.20 -29.93 -20.82
C THR A 37 44.31 -31.44 -21.12
N ARG A 38 44.99 -32.20 -20.25
CA ARG A 38 45.00 -33.66 -20.31
C ARG A 38 43.75 -34.24 -19.64
N TYR A 39 42.78 -34.62 -20.46
CA TYR A 39 41.62 -35.39 -20.01
C TYR A 39 41.98 -36.85 -19.72
N ARG A 40 41.47 -37.40 -18.62
CA ARG A 40 41.47 -38.85 -18.31
C ARG A 40 40.05 -39.39 -18.35
N LEU A 41 39.88 -40.68 -18.68
CA LEU A 41 38.57 -41.32 -18.57
C LEU A 41 38.10 -41.34 -17.11
N THR A 42 36.81 -41.08 -16.87
CA THR A 42 36.15 -41.38 -15.60
C THR A 42 35.90 -42.90 -15.51
N LYS A 43 35.65 -43.43 -14.31
CA LYS A 43 35.20 -44.84 -14.15
C LYS A 43 33.95 -45.15 -14.97
N LEU A 44 33.08 -44.16 -15.18
CA LEU A 44 31.91 -44.26 -16.04
C LEU A 44 32.30 -44.32 -17.52
N GLY A 45 33.21 -43.43 -17.97
CA GLY A 45 33.80 -43.46 -19.32
C GLY A 45 34.54 -44.76 -19.64
N GLU A 46 35.24 -45.35 -18.67
CA GLU A 46 35.88 -46.67 -18.80
C GLU A 46 34.86 -47.82 -18.96
N GLN A 47 33.65 -47.69 -18.39
CA GLN A 47 32.56 -48.64 -18.62
C GLN A 47 31.91 -48.41 -19.98
N MET A 48 31.62 -47.14 -20.34
CA MET A 48 31.04 -46.78 -21.64
C MET A 48 31.92 -47.25 -22.81
N ALA A 49 33.24 -47.10 -22.70
CA ALA A 49 34.21 -47.48 -23.72
C ALA A 49 34.38 -49.01 -23.93
N ARG A 50 33.69 -49.85 -23.14
CA ARG A 50 33.63 -51.31 -23.35
C ARG A 50 32.42 -51.74 -24.19
N LEU A 51 31.39 -50.90 -24.31
CA LEU A 51 30.19 -51.22 -25.08
C LEU A 51 30.41 -50.86 -26.57
N PRO A 52 30.10 -51.75 -27.53
CA PRO A 52 30.41 -51.56 -28.95
C PRO A 52 29.40 -50.67 -29.70
N ILE A 53 29.06 -49.51 -29.13
CA ILE A 53 27.95 -48.62 -29.54
C ILE A 53 28.28 -47.14 -29.30
N ASP A 54 27.45 -46.23 -29.83
CA ASP A 54 27.58 -44.79 -29.61
C ASP A 54 27.56 -44.43 -28.09
N PRO A 55 28.42 -43.50 -27.63
CA PRO A 55 28.49 -43.12 -26.22
C PRO A 55 27.17 -42.65 -25.58
N LYS A 56 26.21 -42.09 -26.33
CA LYS A 56 24.88 -41.75 -25.79
C LYS A 56 24.11 -43.01 -25.43
N ILE A 57 24.12 -44.01 -26.31
CA ILE A 57 23.43 -45.28 -26.10
C ILE A 57 24.12 -46.10 -25.00
N ALA A 58 25.47 -46.05 -24.94
CA ALA A 58 26.24 -46.64 -23.84
C ALA A 58 25.88 -46.02 -22.48
N ARG A 59 25.72 -44.69 -22.41
CA ARG A 59 25.32 -43.98 -21.19
C ARG A 59 23.92 -44.38 -20.70
N ILE A 60 22.99 -44.60 -21.63
CA ILE A 60 21.61 -45.05 -21.37
C ILE A 60 21.60 -46.48 -20.80
N LEU A 61 22.37 -47.40 -21.39
CA LEU A 61 22.47 -48.78 -20.88
C LEU A 61 23.08 -48.85 -19.48
N LEU A 62 24.08 -48.02 -19.17
CA LEU A 62 24.60 -47.93 -17.80
C LEU A 62 23.57 -47.33 -16.82
N ALA A 63 22.75 -46.37 -17.26
CA ALA A 63 21.66 -45.84 -16.45
C ALA A 63 20.51 -46.83 -16.23
N ALA A 64 20.28 -47.76 -17.15
CA ALA A 64 19.23 -48.79 -17.01
C ALA A 64 19.43 -49.71 -15.80
N LYS A 65 20.67 -49.87 -15.32
CA LYS A 65 20.98 -50.58 -14.06
C LYS A 65 20.55 -49.79 -12.81
N LYS A 66 20.59 -48.45 -12.84
CA LYS A 66 20.09 -47.58 -11.75
C LYS A 66 18.57 -47.61 -11.66
N HIS A 67 17.89 -47.69 -12.80
CA HIS A 67 16.43 -47.59 -12.92
C HIS A 67 15.70 -48.93 -13.02
N ASP A 68 16.41 -50.06 -12.93
CA ASP A 68 15.89 -51.44 -13.06
C ASP A 68 15.02 -51.65 -14.32
N CYS A 69 15.56 -51.28 -15.49
CA CYS A 69 14.86 -51.31 -16.77
C CYS A 69 15.73 -51.85 -17.92
N MET A 70 16.63 -52.80 -17.60
CA MET A 70 17.66 -53.27 -18.55
C MET A 70 17.08 -54.03 -19.75
N ALA A 71 16.03 -54.83 -19.59
CA ALA A 71 15.45 -55.61 -20.69
C ALA A 71 14.87 -54.67 -21.76
N GLU A 72 14.07 -53.72 -21.29
CA GLU A 72 13.37 -52.72 -22.08
C GLU A 72 14.39 -51.77 -22.75
N ILE A 73 15.43 -51.36 -22.04
CA ILE A 73 16.50 -50.53 -22.59
C ILE A 73 17.42 -51.29 -23.56
N LEU A 74 17.69 -52.59 -23.39
CA LEU A 74 18.46 -53.38 -24.37
C LEU A 74 17.74 -53.40 -25.73
N VAL A 75 16.42 -53.61 -25.74
CA VAL A 75 15.60 -53.55 -26.96
C VAL A 75 15.68 -52.18 -27.63
N ILE A 76 15.47 -51.09 -26.87
CA ILE A 76 15.49 -49.72 -27.42
C ILE A 76 16.91 -49.32 -27.86
N ALA A 77 17.95 -49.64 -27.08
CA ALA A 77 19.34 -49.33 -27.40
C ALA A 77 19.80 -50.00 -28.71
N SER A 78 19.42 -51.27 -28.92
CA SER A 78 19.69 -51.96 -30.18
C SER A 78 18.89 -51.38 -31.34
N ALA A 79 17.64 -50.92 -31.13
CA ALA A 79 16.83 -50.27 -32.16
C ALA A 79 17.47 -48.97 -32.65
N LEU A 80 17.90 -48.12 -31.71
CA LEU A 80 18.55 -46.82 -31.97
C LEU A 80 19.98 -46.96 -32.54
N SER A 81 20.51 -48.18 -32.59
CA SER A 81 21.85 -48.49 -33.11
C SER A 81 21.83 -49.10 -34.52
N ILE A 82 20.65 -49.27 -35.13
CA ILE A 82 20.48 -49.73 -36.52
C ILE A 82 19.65 -48.73 -37.34
N GLN A 83 19.41 -49.00 -38.63
CA GLN A 83 18.42 -48.26 -39.40
C GLN A 83 17.00 -48.66 -38.96
N ASP A 84 16.14 -47.66 -38.75
CA ASP A 84 14.72 -47.79 -38.40
C ASP A 84 14.02 -48.91 -39.22
N PRO A 85 13.46 -49.95 -38.58
CA PRO A 85 12.82 -51.07 -39.27
C PRO A 85 11.46 -50.71 -39.91
N ARG A 86 10.90 -49.51 -39.65
CA ARG A 86 9.61 -49.05 -40.15
C ARG A 86 9.74 -48.52 -41.59
N GLU A 87 9.25 -49.27 -42.57
CA GLU A 87 9.26 -48.90 -43.99
C GLU A 87 8.09 -47.95 -44.31
N ARG A 88 8.34 -46.88 -45.09
CA ARG A 88 7.29 -45.90 -45.47
C ARG A 88 7.38 -45.55 -46.96
N PRO A 89 6.98 -46.46 -47.87
CA PRO A 89 7.03 -46.23 -49.31
C PRO A 89 6.18 -45.02 -49.73
N LEU A 90 6.63 -44.26 -50.73
CA LEU A 90 5.97 -43.02 -51.18
C LEU A 90 4.49 -43.23 -51.55
N GLU A 91 4.22 -44.27 -52.35
CA GLU A 91 2.88 -44.62 -52.84
C GLU A 91 1.95 -45.22 -51.77
N ALA A 92 2.48 -45.59 -50.61
CA ALA A 92 1.76 -46.36 -49.57
C ALA A 92 1.82 -45.71 -48.18
N ARG A 93 2.13 -44.41 -48.11
CA ARG A 93 2.34 -43.66 -46.85
C ARG A 93 1.21 -43.83 -45.83
N ASP A 94 -0.04 -43.71 -46.24
CA ASP A 94 -1.19 -43.78 -45.33
C ASP A 94 -1.47 -45.21 -44.85
N ALA A 95 -1.25 -46.20 -45.72
CA ALA A 95 -1.33 -47.62 -45.35
C ALA A 95 -0.23 -47.97 -44.34
N ALA A 96 1.01 -47.52 -44.56
CA ALA A 96 2.12 -47.68 -43.63
C ALA A 96 1.86 -46.97 -42.29
N ALA A 97 1.34 -45.74 -42.32
CA ALA A 97 0.98 -45.00 -41.09
C ALA A 97 -0.09 -45.76 -40.26
N LYS A 98 -1.14 -46.25 -40.92
CA LYS A 98 -2.22 -47.05 -40.30
C LYS A 98 -1.74 -48.42 -39.78
N ALA A 99 -0.76 -49.05 -40.45
CA ALA A 99 -0.13 -50.27 -39.95
C ALA A 99 0.74 -50.00 -38.70
N HIS A 100 1.51 -48.91 -38.71
CA HIS A 100 2.37 -48.52 -37.59
C HIS A 100 1.58 -48.06 -36.35
N GLU A 101 0.38 -47.50 -36.51
CA GLU A 101 -0.51 -47.09 -35.41
C GLU A 101 -0.78 -48.23 -34.41
N ARG A 102 -0.77 -49.50 -34.86
CA ARG A 102 -0.87 -50.69 -34.00
C ARG A 102 0.20 -50.75 -32.90
N PHE A 103 1.39 -50.22 -33.17
CA PHE A 103 2.54 -50.26 -32.25
C PHE A 103 2.77 -48.91 -31.55
N THR A 104 2.05 -47.86 -31.91
CA THR A 104 2.23 -46.51 -31.36
C THR A 104 1.80 -46.42 -29.90
N ASP A 105 2.68 -45.95 -29.02
CA ASP A 105 2.28 -45.40 -27.72
C ASP A 105 1.95 -43.90 -27.83
N LYS A 106 1.05 -43.41 -26.96
CA LYS A 106 0.56 -42.02 -26.98
C LYS A 106 1.53 -41.01 -26.36
N GLN A 107 2.55 -41.46 -25.64
CA GLN A 107 3.48 -40.62 -24.88
C GLN A 107 4.96 -40.82 -25.30
N SER A 108 5.27 -41.85 -26.10
CA SER A 108 6.66 -42.18 -26.48
C SER A 108 6.76 -42.98 -27.79
N ASP A 109 7.53 -42.46 -28.76
CA ASP A 109 7.94 -43.22 -29.93
C ASP A 109 8.92 -44.37 -29.55
N PHE A 110 9.67 -44.26 -28.44
CA PHE A 110 10.59 -45.31 -27.98
C PHE A 110 9.84 -46.58 -27.55
N LEU A 111 8.67 -46.44 -26.92
CA LEU A 111 7.83 -47.58 -26.56
C LEU A 111 7.25 -48.28 -27.79
N ALA A 112 7.17 -47.60 -28.95
CA ALA A 112 6.79 -48.27 -30.20
C ALA A 112 7.85 -49.30 -30.65
N TYR A 113 9.14 -49.12 -30.31
CA TYR A 113 10.14 -50.15 -30.55
C TYR A 113 9.90 -51.39 -29.67
N LEU A 114 9.50 -51.23 -28.40
CA LEU A 114 9.09 -52.38 -27.56
C LEU A 114 7.88 -53.09 -28.16
N ASN A 115 6.85 -52.36 -28.56
CA ASN A 115 5.62 -52.92 -29.14
C ASN A 115 5.87 -53.68 -30.47
N ILE A 116 6.78 -53.19 -31.32
CA ILE A 116 7.20 -53.87 -32.56
C ILE A 116 7.97 -55.16 -32.22
N TRP A 117 8.96 -55.05 -31.32
CA TRP A 117 9.82 -56.15 -30.89
C TRP A 117 8.99 -57.31 -30.31
N ASP A 118 8.13 -57.00 -29.34
CA ASP A 118 7.22 -57.95 -28.72
C ASP A 118 6.31 -58.64 -29.72
N SER A 119 5.72 -57.87 -30.64
CA SER A 119 4.82 -58.42 -31.64
C SER A 119 5.56 -59.39 -32.56
N PHE A 120 6.73 -59.02 -33.08
CA PHE A 120 7.55 -59.87 -33.93
C PHE A 120 8.04 -61.13 -33.20
N GLN A 121 8.49 -60.99 -31.95
CA GLN A 121 8.94 -62.12 -31.13
C GLN A 121 7.78 -63.08 -30.81
N ARG A 122 6.57 -62.59 -30.53
CA ARG A 122 5.37 -63.42 -30.34
C ARG A 122 5.00 -64.19 -31.60
N GLU A 123 5.03 -63.56 -32.78
CA GLU A 123 4.72 -64.26 -34.04
C GLU A 123 5.79 -65.30 -34.41
N ARG A 124 7.07 -65.02 -34.11
CA ARG A 124 8.17 -66.00 -34.25
C ARG A 124 8.03 -67.17 -33.28
N ASP A 125 7.72 -66.90 -32.01
CA ASP A 125 7.63 -67.91 -30.96
C ASP A 125 6.42 -68.85 -31.11
N LYS A 126 5.45 -68.50 -31.99
CA LYS A 126 4.40 -69.43 -32.50
C LYS A 126 4.94 -70.51 -33.47
N GLY A 127 6.21 -70.46 -33.84
CA GLY A 127 6.81 -71.41 -34.80
C GLY A 127 6.49 -71.11 -36.27
N LEU A 128 6.14 -69.88 -36.62
CA LEU A 128 5.91 -69.48 -38.01
C LEU A 128 7.16 -69.70 -38.88
N SER A 129 6.95 -70.19 -40.10
CA SER A 129 8.03 -70.33 -41.08
C SER A 129 8.60 -68.96 -41.48
N ASN A 130 9.87 -68.93 -41.90
CA ASN A 130 10.55 -67.70 -42.35
C ASN A 130 9.74 -66.96 -43.44
N LYS A 131 9.13 -67.68 -44.39
CA LYS A 131 8.23 -67.11 -45.42
C LYS A 131 6.99 -66.41 -44.82
N GLN A 132 6.42 -66.94 -43.74
CA GLN A 132 5.29 -66.31 -43.03
C GLN A 132 5.74 -65.09 -42.21
N LEU A 133 6.92 -65.13 -41.59
CA LEU A 133 7.48 -63.97 -40.87
C LEU A 133 7.84 -62.82 -41.82
N VAL A 134 8.44 -63.11 -42.98
CA VAL A 134 8.65 -62.11 -44.05
C VAL A 134 7.31 -61.52 -44.52
N GLN A 135 6.26 -62.33 -44.66
CA GLN A 135 4.94 -61.85 -45.06
C GLN A 135 4.26 -61.01 -43.98
N TRP A 136 4.43 -61.35 -42.70
CA TRP A 136 3.96 -60.55 -41.57
C TRP A 136 4.68 -59.19 -41.52
N CYS A 137 6.01 -59.20 -41.64
CA CYS A 137 6.80 -57.97 -41.75
C CYS A 137 6.29 -57.07 -42.89
N ARG A 138 6.06 -57.61 -44.10
CA ARG A 138 5.46 -56.88 -45.22
C ARG A 138 4.07 -56.33 -44.92
N GLN A 139 3.19 -57.10 -44.27
CA GLN A 139 1.84 -56.68 -43.90
C GLN A 139 1.83 -55.45 -42.98
N TYR A 140 2.81 -55.35 -42.08
CA TYR A 140 2.93 -54.26 -41.10
C TYR A 140 3.95 -53.18 -41.51
N PHE A 141 4.41 -53.18 -42.78
CA PHE A 141 5.42 -52.25 -43.30
C PHE A 141 6.71 -52.23 -42.45
N LEU A 142 7.19 -53.42 -42.09
CA LEU A 142 8.43 -53.63 -41.35
C LEU A 142 9.47 -54.35 -42.21
N SER A 143 10.73 -53.93 -42.14
CA SER A 143 11.82 -54.55 -42.89
C SER A 143 12.33 -55.81 -42.18
N HIS A 144 12.06 -57.00 -42.74
CA HIS A 144 12.47 -58.27 -42.14
C HIS A 144 14.00 -58.37 -41.95
N LEU A 145 14.80 -57.73 -42.82
CA LEU A 145 16.25 -57.63 -42.68
C LEU A 145 16.62 -56.85 -41.41
N ARG A 146 16.09 -55.64 -41.22
CA ARG A 146 16.34 -54.81 -40.04
C ARG A 146 15.82 -55.48 -38.75
N MET A 147 14.71 -56.21 -38.80
CA MET A 147 14.23 -57.03 -37.67
C MET A 147 15.18 -58.18 -37.30
N CYS A 148 15.99 -58.69 -38.24
CA CYS A 148 17.02 -59.68 -37.94
C CYS A 148 18.30 -59.03 -37.39
N GLU A 149 18.75 -57.92 -37.98
CA GLU A 149 19.91 -57.14 -37.50
C GLU A 149 19.71 -56.62 -36.06
N TRP A 150 18.53 -56.04 -35.78
CA TRP A 150 18.14 -55.59 -34.44
C TRP A 150 18.24 -56.72 -33.42
N ARG A 151 17.71 -57.89 -33.78
CA ARG A 151 17.69 -59.06 -32.90
C ARG A 151 19.09 -59.62 -32.66
N GLU A 152 19.96 -59.60 -33.67
CA GLU A 152 21.37 -60.00 -33.54
C GLU A 152 22.12 -59.03 -32.60
N LEU A 153 22.04 -57.72 -32.87
CA LEU A 153 22.69 -56.69 -32.04
C LEU A 153 22.19 -56.72 -30.58
N HIS A 154 20.91 -57.03 -30.36
CA HIS A 154 20.37 -57.25 -29.02
C HIS A 154 21.04 -58.42 -28.29
N HIS A 155 21.29 -59.55 -28.97
CA HIS A 155 21.96 -60.68 -28.31
C HIS A 155 23.41 -60.34 -27.97
N GLN A 156 24.12 -59.62 -28.84
CA GLN A 156 25.49 -59.16 -28.62
C GLN A 156 25.60 -58.16 -27.46
N LEU A 157 24.69 -57.17 -27.38
CA LEU A 157 24.66 -56.20 -26.28
C LEU A 157 24.18 -56.84 -24.96
N ALA A 158 23.23 -57.79 -25.01
CA ALA A 158 22.83 -58.56 -23.83
C ALA A 158 23.99 -59.41 -23.28
N GLN A 159 24.75 -60.09 -24.15
CA GLN A 159 25.97 -60.82 -23.75
C GLN A 159 27.01 -59.87 -23.12
N THR A 160 27.35 -58.77 -23.80
CA THR A 160 28.33 -57.78 -23.31
C THR A 160 27.92 -57.19 -21.95
N THR A 161 26.63 -56.90 -21.75
CA THR A 161 26.13 -56.34 -20.47
C THR A 161 26.07 -57.37 -19.35
N ILE A 162 25.86 -58.66 -19.65
CA ILE A 162 26.01 -59.76 -18.68
C ILE A 162 27.48 -59.91 -18.28
N GLU A 163 28.40 -59.96 -19.24
CA GLU A 163 29.85 -60.06 -19.01
C GLU A 163 30.42 -58.89 -18.20
N MET A 164 29.88 -57.68 -18.40
CA MET A 164 30.21 -56.49 -17.60
C MET A 164 29.56 -56.48 -16.20
N GLY A 165 28.80 -57.50 -15.82
CA GLY A 165 28.11 -57.57 -14.53
C GLY A 165 27.03 -56.50 -14.37
N LEU A 166 26.42 -56.03 -15.46
CA LEU A 166 25.38 -55.01 -15.43
C LEU A 166 23.99 -55.59 -15.21
N THR A 167 23.77 -56.85 -15.58
CA THR A 167 22.47 -57.56 -15.59
C THR A 167 22.70 -59.08 -15.53
N THR A 168 21.67 -59.87 -15.17
CA THR A 168 21.71 -61.34 -15.30
C THR A 168 21.14 -61.79 -16.65
N LYS A 169 21.29 -63.08 -16.98
CA LYS A 169 20.73 -63.65 -18.22
C LYS A 169 19.19 -63.65 -18.21
N GLU A 170 18.60 -63.87 -17.04
CA GLU A 170 17.17 -63.93 -16.78
C GLU A 170 16.53 -62.53 -16.86
N THR A 171 17.27 -61.49 -16.48
CA THR A 171 16.82 -60.09 -16.64
C THR A 171 17.09 -59.55 -18.03
N ALA A 172 18.21 -59.88 -18.69
CA ALA A 172 18.53 -59.38 -20.02
C ALA A 172 17.61 -59.92 -21.15
N PHE A 173 17.11 -61.16 -21.01
CA PHE A 173 16.24 -61.80 -22.00
C PHE A 173 14.81 -62.02 -21.49
N ARG A 174 14.33 -61.17 -20.57
CA ARG A 174 13.04 -61.37 -19.92
C ARG A 174 11.86 -61.17 -20.88
N ARG A 175 10.86 -62.04 -20.77
CA ARG A 175 9.60 -61.95 -21.52
C ARG A 175 8.53 -61.12 -20.78
N PRO A 176 7.68 -60.38 -21.52
CA PRO A 176 6.40 -59.86 -21.05
C PRO A 176 5.39 -60.96 -20.70
N PRO A 177 4.52 -60.75 -19.71
CA PRO A 177 3.43 -61.69 -19.39
C PRO A 177 2.24 -61.55 -20.37
N GLU A 178 1.47 -62.62 -20.53
CA GLU A 178 0.30 -62.62 -21.42
C GLU A 178 -0.85 -61.76 -20.89
N ILE A 179 -1.20 -60.70 -21.61
CA ILE A 179 -2.47 -59.99 -21.40
C ILE A 179 -3.60 -60.79 -22.07
N ARG A 180 -4.23 -61.69 -21.31
CA ARG A 180 -5.46 -62.36 -21.74
C ARG A 180 -6.57 -61.33 -21.97
N GLN A 181 -7.05 -61.21 -23.20
CA GLN A 181 -8.24 -60.44 -23.53
C GLN A 181 -9.48 -61.17 -22.98
N LEU A 182 -10.17 -60.54 -22.02
CA LEU A 182 -11.46 -61.01 -21.53
C LEU A 182 -12.56 -60.61 -22.52
N THR A 183 -13.24 -61.59 -23.09
CA THR A 183 -14.49 -61.40 -23.86
C THR A 183 -15.69 -61.17 -22.93
N SER A 184 -16.80 -60.67 -23.49
CA SER A 184 -17.94 -60.15 -22.74
C SER A 184 -19.17 -61.08 -22.72
N SER A 185 -19.44 -61.68 -21.57
CA SER A 185 -20.68 -62.38 -21.16
C SER A 185 -20.58 -62.57 -19.62
N GLU A 186 -21.63 -62.61 -18.79
CA GLU A 186 -23.07 -62.32 -18.94
C GLU A 186 -23.66 -61.88 -17.57
N ASN A 187 -24.97 -61.64 -17.47
CA ASN A 187 -25.64 -61.08 -16.28
C ASN A 187 -25.92 -62.12 -15.17
N ALA A 188 -25.77 -61.72 -13.89
CA ALA A 188 -26.58 -62.23 -12.76
C ALA A 188 -26.33 -61.47 -11.44
N GLY A 189 -27.39 -61.34 -10.62
CA GLY A 189 -27.31 -61.32 -9.14
C GLY A 189 -26.93 -60.01 -8.43
N ASP A 190 -27.73 -59.62 -7.45
CA ASP A 190 -27.53 -58.41 -6.61
C ASP A 190 -27.18 -58.76 -5.14
N GLN A 191 -27.06 -57.75 -4.28
CA GLN A 191 -27.00 -57.82 -2.80
C GLN A 191 -25.70 -58.31 -2.13
N ASP A 192 -24.53 -58.02 -2.72
CA ASP A 192 -23.32 -57.71 -1.91
C ASP A 192 -22.37 -56.77 -2.68
N LEU A 193 -22.92 -55.84 -3.45
CA LEU A 193 -22.15 -55.19 -4.50
C LEU A 193 -21.13 -54.20 -3.94
N SER A 194 -21.45 -53.43 -2.89
CA SER A 194 -20.56 -52.36 -2.40
C SER A 194 -19.34 -52.88 -1.63
N ALA A 195 -19.50 -53.90 -0.79
CA ALA A 195 -18.39 -54.54 -0.07
C ALA A 195 -17.55 -55.39 -1.02
N LYS A 196 -18.18 -56.26 -1.85
CA LYS A 196 -17.42 -56.99 -2.87
C LYS A 196 -16.80 -56.07 -3.92
N LEU A 197 -17.36 -54.91 -4.28
CA LEU A 197 -16.67 -53.94 -5.15
C LEU A 197 -15.50 -53.28 -4.45
N LYS A 198 -15.62 -52.83 -3.18
CA LYS A 198 -14.48 -52.26 -2.45
C LYS A 198 -13.36 -53.29 -2.27
N GLN A 199 -13.68 -54.53 -1.88
CA GLN A 199 -12.70 -55.60 -1.75
C GLN A 199 -12.10 -55.95 -3.12
N LYS A 200 -12.91 -56.25 -4.15
CA LYS A 200 -12.44 -56.57 -5.51
C LYS A 200 -11.75 -55.39 -6.22
N GLN A 201 -11.92 -54.15 -5.76
CA GLN A 201 -11.12 -52.99 -6.18
C GLN A 201 -9.82 -52.86 -5.37
N LEU A 202 -9.82 -53.13 -4.06
CA LEU A 202 -8.62 -53.14 -3.23
C LEU A 202 -7.70 -54.29 -3.67
N ASP A 203 -8.25 -55.49 -3.85
CA ASP A 203 -7.59 -56.66 -4.40
C ASP A 203 -7.15 -56.39 -5.84
N LYS A 204 -7.97 -55.77 -6.72
CA LYS A 204 -7.48 -55.33 -8.04
C LYS A 204 -6.38 -54.28 -7.95
N LYS A 205 -6.35 -53.43 -6.92
CA LYS A 205 -5.32 -52.39 -6.74
C LYS A 205 -4.03 -52.97 -6.17
N GLN A 206 -4.12 -53.90 -5.22
CA GLN A 206 -3.00 -54.66 -4.65
C GLN A 206 -2.45 -55.68 -5.65
N HIS A 207 -3.31 -56.39 -6.40
CA HIS A 207 -2.92 -57.27 -7.50
C HIS A 207 -2.33 -56.48 -8.68
N ARG A 208 -2.85 -55.29 -9.03
CA ARG A 208 -2.19 -54.40 -10.01
C ARG A 208 -0.89 -53.79 -9.47
N ALA A 209 -0.75 -53.57 -8.17
CA ALA A 209 0.51 -53.15 -7.56
C ALA A 209 1.54 -54.30 -7.51
N GLN A 210 1.11 -55.52 -7.20
CA GLN A 210 1.92 -56.74 -7.23
C GLN A 210 2.26 -57.17 -8.66
N ILE A 211 1.42 -56.89 -9.65
CA ILE A 211 1.74 -57.06 -11.08
C ILE A 211 2.68 -55.95 -11.57
N ARG A 212 2.56 -54.71 -11.08
CA ARG A 212 3.59 -53.66 -11.33
C ARG A 212 4.90 -53.94 -10.61
N ALA A 213 4.88 -54.60 -9.46
CA ALA A 213 6.08 -55.14 -8.82
C ALA A 213 6.55 -56.45 -9.48
N ALA A 214 5.70 -57.12 -10.27
CA ALA A 214 6.07 -58.25 -11.12
C ALA A 214 6.76 -57.78 -12.41
N LYS A 215 7.98 -57.27 -12.20
CA LYS A 215 9.11 -57.24 -13.14
C LYS A 215 9.12 -56.24 -14.31
N GLU A 216 8.01 -55.77 -14.86
CA GLU A 216 8.08 -54.81 -15.98
C GLU A 216 8.41 -53.36 -15.55
N ALA A 217 9.37 -52.74 -16.25
CA ALA A 217 9.79 -51.38 -15.96
C ALA A 217 8.71 -50.35 -16.33
N GLY A 218 8.44 -49.42 -15.41
CA GLY A 218 7.49 -48.33 -15.63
C GLY A 218 8.00 -47.27 -16.61
N TYR A 219 7.06 -46.49 -17.17
CA TYR A 219 7.36 -45.38 -18.10
C TYR A 219 8.47 -44.47 -17.56
N GLU A 220 8.40 -44.06 -16.29
CA GLU A 220 9.40 -43.19 -15.67
C GLU A 220 10.80 -43.82 -15.66
N GLN A 221 10.94 -45.10 -15.29
CA GLN A 221 12.23 -45.80 -15.23
C GLN A 221 12.93 -45.81 -16.60
N ILE A 222 12.18 -46.22 -17.63
CA ILE A 222 12.68 -46.28 -19.02
C ILE A 222 13.07 -44.88 -19.51
N HIS A 223 12.22 -43.87 -19.30
CA HIS A 223 12.46 -42.53 -19.84
C HIS A 223 13.51 -41.74 -19.05
N ARG A 224 13.70 -41.98 -17.74
CA ARG A 224 14.83 -41.44 -16.98
C ARG A 224 16.15 -42.08 -17.38
N ALA A 225 16.18 -43.38 -17.69
CA ALA A 225 17.38 -44.02 -18.25
C ALA A 225 17.76 -43.43 -19.62
N LEU A 226 16.78 -43.34 -20.55
CA LEU A 226 16.94 -42.69 -21.86
C LEU A 226 17.44 -41.23 -21.74
N LEU A 227 16.86 -40.46 -20.83
CA LEU A 227 17.20 -39.06 -20.61
C LEU A 227 18.69 -38.84 -20.29
N THR A 228 19.37 -39.80 -19.64
CA THR A 228 20.80 -39.65 -19.32
C THR A 228 21.72 -39.57 -20.54
N GLY A 229 21.37 -40.23 -21.66
CA GLY A 229 22.12 -40.11 -22.91
C GLY A 229 21.54 -39.07 -23.87
N LEU A 230 20.23 -38.79 -23.75
CA LEU A 230 19.50 -37.84 -24.61
C LEU A 230 19.38 -36.43 -24.00
N ILE A 231 20.10 -36.14 -22.90
CA ILE A 231 20.02 -34.90 -22.12
C ILE A 231 20.27 -33.64 -22.97
N ALA A 232 21.05 -33.75 -24.05
CA ALA A 232 21.33 -32.65 -24.97
C ALA A 232 20.25 -32.43 -26.05
N ASN A 233 19.28 -33.34 -26.15
CA ASN A 233 18.19 -33.34 -27.15
C ASN A 233 16.82 -33.06 -26.48
N VAL A 234 16.81 -32.45 -25.30
CA VAL A 234 15.58 -31.99 -24.63
C VAL A 234 15.12 -30.66 -25.21
N GLY A 235 13.80 -30.40 -25.14
CA GLY A 235 13.25 -29.10 -25.46
C GLY A 235 11.90 -28.82 -24.81
N MET A 236 11.68 -27.53 -24.53
CA MET A 236 10.39 -27.01 -24.09
C MET A 236 9.67 -26.37 -25.28
N LYS A 237 8.37 -26.62 -25.42
CA LYS A 237 7.52 -26.00 -26.44
C LYS A 237 7.52 -24.48 -26.28
N SER A 238 7.75 -23.76 -27.38
CA SER A 238 7.74 -22.30 -27.42
C SER A 238 6.29 -21.78 -27.21
N PRO A 239 6.04 -20.74 -26.39
CA PRO A 239 4.68 -20.31 -26.05
C PRO A 239 3.85 -19.92 -27.28
N ASP A 240 4.46 -19.15 -28.17
CA ASP A 240 3.82 -18.52 -29.33
C ASP A 240 3.96 -19.38 -30.61
N GLY A 241 4.41 -20.63 -30.47
CA GLY A 241 5.00 -21.41 -31.56
C GLY A 241 4.53 -22.85 -31.70
N ASN A 242 4.78 -23.40 -32.88
CA ASN A 242 4.69 -24.84 -33.17
C ASN A 242 6.06 -25.55 -33.11
N ASP A 243 7.08 -24.85 -32.60
CA ASP A 243 8.44 -25.30 -32.36
C ASP A 243 8.74 -25.50 -30.87
N TYR A 244 9.92 -26.04 -30.60
CA TYR A 244 10.48 -26.29 -29.29
C TYR A 244 11.82 -25.58 -29.21
N THR A 245 12.02 -24.83 -28.12
CA THR A 245 13.32 -24.31 -27.74
C THR A 245 14.07 -25.42 -27.01
N GLY A 246 15.17 -25.88 -27.59
CA GLY A 246 16.04 -26.93 -27.08
C GLY A 246 17.25 -26.40 -26.34
N ALA A 247 18.08 -27.33 -25.85
CA ALA A 247 19.40 -27.02 -25.33
C ALA A 247 20.25 -26.20 -26.33
N ARG A 248 21.11 -25.33 -25.82
CA ARG A 248 22.04 -24.48 -26.59
C ARG A 248 21.35 -23.53 -27.61
N GLY A 249 20.11 -23.12 -27.33
CA GLY A 249 19.37 -22.19 -28.19
C GLY A 249 18.87 -22.80 -29.51
N SER A 250 18.93 -24.12 -29.66
CA SER A 250 18.36 -24.82 -30.82
C SER A 250 16.83 -24.61 -30.88
N ARG A 251 16.26 -24.49 -32.09
CA ARG A 251 14.81 -24.52 -32.31
C ARG A 251 14.46 -25.66 -33.25
N PHE A 252 13.56 -26.54 -32.84
CA PHE A 252 13.19 -27.74 -33.61
C PHE A 252 11.67 -27.98 -33.61
N HIS A 253 11.18 -28.75 -34.57
CA HIS A 253 9.80 -29.23 -34.61
C HIS A 253 9.75 -30.75 -34.34
N LEU A 254 8.61 -31.28 -33.92
CA LEU A 254 8.43 -32.73 -33.86
C LEU A 254 8.31 -33.28 -35.29
N PHE A 255 8.90 -34.45 -35.57
CA PHE A 255 8.80 -35.09 -36.87
C PHE A 255 7.33 -35.48 -37.19
N PRO A 256 6.80 -35.22 -38.41
CA PRO A 256 5.38 -35.43 -38.72
C PRO A 256 4.80 -36.84 -38.49
N ALA A 257 5.65 -37.87 -38.48
CA ALA A 257 5.27 -39.26 -38.24
C ALA A 257 5.66 -39.78 -36.83
N SER A 258 5.88 -38.86 -35.88
CA SER A 258 5.90 -39.13 -34.43
C SER A 258 4.48 -39.17 -33.87
N ALA A 259 4.23 -40.03 -32.88
CA ALA A 259 2.96 -40.06 -32.14
C ALA A 259 2.60 -38.69 -31.53
N LEU A 260 3.62 -37.96 -31.09
CA LEU A 260 3.50 -36.69 -30.38
C LEU A 260 3.26 -35.49 -31.30
N PHE A 261 3.35 -35.65 -32.63
CA PHE A 261 3.22 -34.56 -33.60
C PHE A 261 1.88 -33.81 -33.49
N LYS A 262 0.79 -34.52 -33.18
CA LYS A 262 -0.54 -33.93 -32.90
C LYS A 262 -0.63 -33.40 -31.47
N ALA A 263 -0.15 -34.17 -30.48
CA ALA A 263 -0.30 -33.87 -29.06
C ALA A 263 0.50 -32.63 -28.59
N LYS A 264 1.69 -32.39 -29.17
CA LYS A 264 2.58 -31.25 -28.89
C LYS A 264 2.71 -30.91 -27.39
N PRO A 265 3.22 -31.84 -26.56
CA PRO A 265 3.37 -31.70 -25.11
C PRO A 265 4.33 -30.55 -24.73
N LYS A 266 4.29 -30.08 -23.48
CA LYS A 266 5.13 -28.94 -23.04
C LYS A 266 6.62 -29.25 -23.06
N TRP A 267 7.02 -30.48 -22.72
CA TRP A 267 8.41 -30.92 -22.59
C TRP A 267 8.62 -32.26 -23.31
N VAL A 268 9.73 -32.36 -24.04
CA VAL A 268 10.14 -33.56 -24.77
C VAL A 268 11.63 -33.85 -24.66
N MET A 269 12.01 -35.10 -24.91
CA MET A 269 13.34 -35.49 -25.40
C MET A 269 13.22 -36.23 -26.73
N ALA A 270 14.29 -36.24 -27.52
CA ALA A 270 14.36 -36.92 -28.82
C ALA A 270 15.64 -37.77 -28.95
N ALA A 271 15.57 -38.88 -29.68
CA ALA A 271 16.75 -39.70 -29.97
C ALA A 271 17.78 -38.92 -30.81
N GLU A 272 17.30 -38.19 -31.80
CA GLU A 272 18.11 -37.34 -32.68
C GLU A 272 17.36 -36.08 -33.13
N LEU A 273 18.13 -35.07 -33.55
CA LEU A 273 17.64 -33.87 -34.22
C LEU A 273 18.22 -33.87 -35.64
N VAL A 274 17.36 -34.00 -36.65
CA VAL A 274 17.75 -34.14 -38.06
C VAL A 274 17.30 -32.92 -38.86
N GLU A 275 18.26 -32.31 -39.55
CA GLU A 275 18.06 -31.14 -40.39
C GLU A 275 17.64 -31.57 -41.81
N THR A 276 16.49 -31.07 -42.28
CA THR A 276 15.99 -31.31 -43.65
C THR A 276 15.46 -30.00 -44.25
N THR A 277 14.13 -29.81 -44.35
CA THR A 277 13.54 -28.49 -44.60
C THR A 277 13.49 -27.61 -43.35
N LYS A 278 13.55 -28.26 -42.17
CA LYS A 278 13.71 -27.66 -40.84
C LYS A 278 14.47 -28.66 -39.96
N LEU A 279 14.87 -28.25 -38.76
CA LEU A 279 15.37 -29.16 -37.73
C LEU A 279 14.19 -29.93 -37.10
N TYR A 280 14.18 -31.25 -37.25
CA TYR A 280 13.14 -32.14 -36.73
C TYR A 280 13.67 -33.10 -35.66
N ALA A 281 12.98 -33.15 -34.53
CA ALA A 281 13.15 -34.18 -33.51
C ALA A 281 12.51 -35.50 -33.96
N ARG A 282 13.32 -36.57 -34.01
CA ARG A 282 12.87 -37.95 -34.31
C ARG A 282 12.98 -38.83 -33.07
N ASP A 283 12.07 -39.82 -33.03
CA ASP A 283 11.81 -40.72 -31.90
C ASP A 283 11.75 -39.98 -30.56
N VAL A 284 10.56 -39.45 -30.27
CA VAL A 284 10.30 -38.44 -29.26
C VAL A 284 9.51 -39.04 -28.09
N ALA A 285 9.78 -38.58 -26.86
CA ALA A 285 8.97 -38.89 -25.68
C ALA A 285 8.67 -37.65 -24.83
N VAL A 286 7.55 -37.71 -24.10
CA VAL A 286 7.21 -36.75 -23.04
C VAL A 286 8.18 -36.94 -21.86
N ILE A 287 8.66 -35.83 -21.30
CA ILE A 287 9.44 -35.85 -20.04
C ILE A 287 8.90 -34.83 -19.04
N GLN A 288 9.20 -35.03 -17.75
CA GLN A 288 9.04 -34.02 -16.71
C GLN A 288 10.37 -33.23 -16.58
N PRO A 289 10.37 -31.89 -16.49
CA PRO A 289 11.60 -31.10 -16.39
C PRO A 289 12.41 -31.41 -15.12
N GLU A 290 11.75 -31.82 -14.04
CA GLU A 290 12.37 -32.18 -12.76
C GLU A 290 13.34 -33.39 -12.92
N TRP A 291 13.10 -34.27 -13.90
CA TRP A 291 13.99 -35.40 -14.19
C TRP A 291 15.38 -34.94 -14.71
N ILE A 292 15.46 -33.76 -15.33
CA ILE A 292 16.74 -33.19 -15.82
C ILE A 292 17.65 -32.84 -14.63
N GLU A 293 17.09 -32.19 -13.60
CA GLU A 293 17.83 -31.86 -12.38
C GLU A 293 18.23 -33.13 -11.60
N GLN A 294 17.34 -34.13 -11.54
CA GLN A 294 17.59 -35.38 -10.80
C GLN A 294 18.62 -36.33 -11.46
N GLU A 295 18.64 -36.41 -12.79
CA GLU A 295 19.57 -37.31 -13.51
C GLU A 295 20.88 -36.63 -13.93
N ALA A 296 20.89 -35.30 -14.06
CA ALA A 296 22.06 -34.51 -14.47
C ALA A 296 22.34 -33.26 -13.59
N PRO A 297 22.40 -33.38 -12.25
CA PRO A 297 22.60 -32.24 -11.33
C PRO A 297 23.95 -31.52 -11.52
N HIS A 298 24.89 -32.15 -12.23
CA HIS A 298 26.21 -31.61 -12.57
C HIS A 298 26.27 -30.86 -13.92
N LEU A 299 25.20 -30.93 -14.74
CA LEU A 299 25.09 -30.20 -16.03
C LEU A 299 24.23 -28.95 -15.92
N VAL A 300 23.35 -28.87 -14.93
CA VAL A 300 22.51 -27.70 -14.68
C VAL A 300 23.29 -26.56 -14.01
N ARG A 301 22.81 -25.34 -14.20
CA ARG A 301 23.30 -24.12 -13.54
C ARG A 301 22.17 -23.46 -12.77
N TYR A 302 22.45 -23.14 -11.51
CA TYR A 302 21.57 -22.44 -10.59
C TYR A 302 21.91 -20.94 -10.66
N HIS A 303 20.90 -20.11 -10.87
CA HIS A 303 21.01 -18.65 -10.90
C HIS A 303 20.05 -18.08 -9.86
N TYR A 304 20.56 -17.26 -8.95
CA TYR A 304 19.77 -16.67 -7.87
C TYR A 304 19.54 -15.18 -8.15
N PHE A 305 18.33 -14.70 -7.89
CA PHE A 305 17.89 -13.32 -8.14
C PHE A 305 16.76 -12.93 -7.19
N GLU A 306 16.51 -11.62 -7.03
CA GLU A 306 15.51 -11.08 -6.09
C GLU A 306 15.67 -11.61 -4.64
N PRO A 307 16.86 -11.47 -4.01
CA PRO A 307 17.00 -11.77 -2.59
C PRO A 307 16.24 -10.74 -1.74
N HIS A 308 15.41 -11.21 -0.81
CA HIS A 308 14.57 -10.35 0.03
C HIS A 308 14.12 -11.06 1.31
N TRP A 309 13.64 -10.27 2.28
CA TRP A 309 13.05 -10.77 3.51
C TRP A 309 11.62 -11.30 3.28
N GLU A 310 11.33 -12.58 3.61
CA GLU A 310 9.96 -13.09 3.62
C GLU A 310 9.43 -13.20 5.06
N GLN A 311 8.75 -12.14 5.52
CA GLN A 311 8.18 -12.01 6.87
C GLN A 311 7.42 -13.27 7.35
N LYS A 312 6.67 -13.94 6.45
CA LYS A 312 5.86 -15.14 6.74
C LYS A 312 6.70 -16.39 7.05
N ARG A 313 7.93 -16.46 6.56
CA ARG A 313 8.89 -17.53 6.91
C ARG A 313 9.79 -17.12 8.05
N GLY A 314 10.11 -15.83 8.14
CA GLY A 314 11.16 -15.31 8.99
C GLY A 314 12.55 -15.73 8.50
N GLU A 315 12.77 -15.79 7.18
CA GLU A 315 14.08 -16.03 6.56
C GLU A 315 14.27 -15.13 5.33
N VAL A 316 15.52 -14.80 4.99
CA VAL A 316 15.84 -14.19 3.69
C VAL A 316 15.78 -15.26 2.61
N VAL A 317 14.95 -15.03 1.60
CA VAL A 317 14.72 -15.92 0.47
C VAL A 317 15.18 -15.29 -0.82
N ALA A 318 15.55 -16.11 -1.80
CA ALA A 318 15.80 -15.67 -3.17
C ALA A 318 15.05 -16.56 -4.17
N SER A 319 14.90 -16.05 -5.38
CA SER A 319 14.39 -16.81 -6.52
C SER A 319 15.53 -17.55 -7.22
N GLU A 320 15.44 -18.87 -7.27
CA GLU A 320 16.36 -19.73 -8.00
C GLU A 320 15.81 -20.09 -9.39
N ARG A 321 16.65 -20.01 -10.41
CA ARG A 321 16.39 -20.47 -11.78
C ARG A 321 17.38 -21.55 -12.16
N VAL A 322 16.89 -22.71 -12.57
CA VAL A 322 17.71 -23.85 -13.00
C VAL A 322 17.75 -23.89 -14.52
N THR A 323 18.93 -23.82 -15.12
CA THR A 323 19.11 -23.89 -16.58
C THR A 323 20.00 -25.08 -16.98
N LEU A 324 19.68 -25.73 -18.10
CA LEU A 324 20.51 -26.76 -18.74
C LEU A 324 20.97 -26.22 -20.09
N TYR A 325 22.27 -25.97 -20.25
CA TYR A 325 22.85 -25.44 -21.49
C TYR A 325 22.09 -24.23 -22.08
N GLY A 326 21.64 -23.31 -21.24
CA GLY A 326 20.85 -22.12 -21.61
C GLY A 326 19.34 -22.33 -21.72
N LEU A 327 18.84 -23.57 -21.81
CA LEU A 327 17.42 -23.86 -21.70
C LEU A 327 16.98 -23.75 -20.24
N THR A 328 15.94 -22.96 -19.96
CA THR A 328 15.40 -22.84 -18.59
C THR A 328 14.55 -24.07 -18.26
N VAL A 329 14.95 -24.83 -17.24
CA VAL A 329 14.29 -26.05 -16.77
C VAL A 329 13.27 -25.71 -15.69
N LEU A 330 13.72 -24.99 -14.65
CA LEU A 330 12.86 -24.42 -13.62
C LEU A 330 13.03 -22.88 -13.64
N PRO A 331 11.98 -22.09 -13.90
CA PRO A 331 12.10 -20.64 -14.09
C PRO A 331 12.26 -19.85 -12.79
N ARG A 332 11.62 -20.32 -11.70
CA ARG A 332 11.60 -19.69 -10.37
C ARG A 332 11.25 -20.74 -9.31
N ARG A 333 12.15 -20.98 -8.35
CA ARG A 333 11.95 -21.78 -7.14
C ARG A 333 12.38 -20.94 -5.92
N PRO A 334 11.55 -20.75 -4.89
CA PRO A 334 11.96 -20.00 -3.70
C PRO A 334 12.95 -20.84 -2.87
N VAL A 335 14.10 -20.26 -2.52
CA VAL A 335 15.16 -20.92 -1.73
C VAL A 335 15.63 -20.03 -0.58
N SER A 336 16.08 -20.68 0.50
CA SER A 336 16.69 -20.04 1.67
C SER A 336 18.06 -19.45 1.31
N TYR A 337 18.17 -18.13 1.26
CA TYR A 337 19.29 -17.44 0.60
C TYR A 337 20.57 -17.40 1.44
N GLY A 338 20.47 -17.49 2.77
CA GLY A 338 21.65 -17.55 3.64
C GLY A 338 22.58 -18.74 3.39
N LYS A 339 22.13 -19.77 2.66
CA LYS A 339 22.96 -20.91 2.22
C LYS A 339 23.67 -20.69 0.88
N VAL A 340 23.33 -19.59 0.20
CA VAL A 340 23.82 -19.21 -1.13
C VAL A 340 24.82 -18.05 -1.01
N ALA A 341 24.42 -16.97 -0.34
CA ALA A 341 25.24 -15.80 -0.04
C ALA A 341 25.00 -15.39 1.42
N PRO A 342 25.76 -15.93 2.39
CA PRO A 342 25.49 -15.72 3.81
C PRO A 342 25.65 -14.27 4.26
N GLU A 343 26.63 -13.55 3.70
CA GLU A 343 26.94 -12.15 4.00
C GLU A 343 25.82 -11.21 3.54
N GLU A 344 25.47 -11.27 2.25
CA GLU A 344 24.36 -10.50 1.66
C GLU A 344 23.01 -10.82 2.34
N ALA A 345 22.76 -12.09 2.67
CA ALA A 345 21.56 -12.49 3.40
C ALA A 345 21.54 -11.99 4.85
N ARG A 346 22.70 -11.85 5.51
CA ARG A 346 22.81 -11.24 6.85
C ARG A 346 22.57 -9.74 6.79
N GLU A 347 23.06 -9.04 5.76
CA GLU A 347 22.77 -7.62 5.56
C GLU A 347 21.28 -7.37 5.33
N ILE A 348 20.64 -8.13 4.42
CA ILE A 348 19.19 -8.03 4.17
C ILE A 348 18.39 -8.35 5.44
N PHE A 349 18.82 -9.34 6.24
CA PHE A 349 18.19 -9.65 7.53
C PHE A 349 18.26 -8.47 8.50
N ILE A 350 19.43 -7.85 8.69
CA ILE A 350 19.57 -6.69 9.59
C ILE A 350 18.72 -5.52 9.08
N ARG A 351 18.86 -5.13 7.81
CA ARG A 351 18.15 -3.97 7.23
C ARG A 351 16.63 -4.14 7.27
N SER A 352 16.08 -5.27 6.79
CA SER A 352 14.63 -5.47 6.77
C SER A 352 14.06 -5.86 8.14
N ALA A 353 14.61 -6.88 8.81
CA ALA A 353 13.98 -7.44 10.01
C ALA A 353 14.25 -6.62 11.28
N LEU A 354 15.45 -6.03 11.44
CA LEU A 354 15.86 -5.34 12.67
C LEU A 354 15.77 -3.81 12.56
N VAL A 355 16.25 -3.21 11.46
CA VAL A 355 16.24 -1.75 11.24
C VAL A 355 14.83 -1.27 10.83
N ALA A 356 14.29 -1.77 9.72
CA ALA A 356 12.91 -1.51 9.29
C ALA A 356 11.85 -2.25 10.13
N GLN A 357 12.27 -3.07 11.10
CA GLN A 357 11.44 -3.78 12.08
C GLN A 357 10.37 -4.71 11.48
N GLU A 358 10.62 -5.30 10.31
CA GLU A 358 9.69 -6.19 9.59
C GLU A 358 9.58 -7.61 10.18
N CYS A 359 9.67 -7.80 11.50
CA CYS A 359 9.49 -9.10 12.13
C CYS A 359 8.64 -9.06 13.42
N ASP A 360 7.84 -10.12 13.65
CA ASP A 360 7.12 -10.34 14.93
C ASP A 360 8.08 -10.94 15.97
N LEU A 361 9.10 -10.17 16.37
CA LEU A 361 10.04 -10.57 17.41
C LEU A 361 9.52 -10.15 18.78
N LYS A 362 9.35 -11.13 19.68
CA LYS A 362 8.84 -10.94 21.05
C LYS A 362 9.97 -10.91 22.09
N ALA A 363 11.13 -10.40 21.69
CA ALA A 363 12.28 -10.20 22.57
C ALA A 363 12.23 -8.79 23.19
N ASP A 364 12.61 -8.67 24.45
CA ASP A 364 12.45 -7.42 25.22
C ASP A 364 13.22 -6.24 24.59
N PHE A 365 14.41 -6.49 24.04
CA PHE A 365 15.21 -5.48 23.34
C PHE A 365 14.43 -4.89 22.14
N PHE A 366 13.73 -5.73 21.37
CA PHE A 366 13.06 -5.30 20.14
C PHE A 366 11.80 -4.51 20.45
N VAL A 367 11.05 -4.92 21.50
CA VAL A 367 9.89 -4.15 22.01
C VAL A 367 10.33 -2.79 22.56
N HIS A 368 11.44 -2.74 23.30
CA HIS A 368 12.05 -1.50 23.78
C HIS A 368 12.51 -0.59 22.63
N ASN A 369 13.31 -1.12 21.69
CA ASN A 369 13.84 -0.38 20.53
C ASN A 369 12.70 0.19 19.68
N LYS A 370 11.68 -0.63 19.37
CA LYS A 370 10.48 -0.23 18.60
C LYS A 370 9.71 0.90 19.27
N LYS A 371 9.59 0.86 20.61
CA LYS A 371 8.98 1.94 21.38
C LYS A 371 9.84 3.21 21.35
N LEU A 372 11.15 3.10 21.60
CA LEU A 372 12.05 4.25 21.72
C LEU A 372 12.25 4.98 20.39
N ILE A 373 12.43 4.25 19.28
CA ILE A 373 12.48 4.82 17.93
C ILE A 373 11.19 5.61 17.65
N LYS A 374 10.02 5.02 17.93
CA LYS A 374 8.73 5.72 17.77
C LYS A 374 8.64 6.98 18.64
N GLU A 375 9.08 6.93 19.90
CA GLU A 375 9.09 8.10 20.78
C GLU A 375 9.99 9.22 20.22
N ILE A 376 11.10 8.89 19.55
CA ILE A 376 12.01 9.87 18.93
C ILE A 376 11.44 10.40 17.60
N THR A 377 10.83 9.58 16.75
CA THR A 377 10.06 10.06 15.57
C THR A 377 8.92 11.00 15.98
N GLU A 378 8.24 10.69 17.09
CA GLU A 378 7.22 11.59 17.66
C GLU A 378 7.80 12.91 18.19
N LEU A 379 9.08 12.99 18.55
CA LEU A 379 9.78 14.23 18.93
C LEU A 379 10.27 15.01 17.71
N GLU A 380 10.69 14.31 16.65
CA GLU A 380 11.03 14.89 15.36
C GLU A 380 9.84 15.64 14.76
N HIS A 381 8.69 14.95 14.64
CA HIS A 381 7.43 15.52 14.15
C HIS A 381 6.93 16.72 14.98
N LYS A 382 7.20 16.75 16.29
CA LYS A 382 6.86 17.89 17.16
C LYS A 382 7.82 19.05 16.96
N SER A 383 9.13 18.80 16.97
CA SER A 383 10.14 19.85 16.89
C SER A 383 10.36 20.43 15.50
N ARG A 384 9.84 19.79 14.44
CA ARG A 384 9.98 20.21 13.04
C ARG A 384 11.43 20.43 12.60
N LYS A 385 12.32 19.61 13.16
CA LYS A 385 13.69 19.44 12.71
C LYS A 385 13.78 18.11 12.00
N GLN A 386 14.54 18.05 10.91
CA GLN A 386 14.94 16.78 10.34
C GLN A 386 16.08 16.19 11.18
N ASP A 387 16.39 14.91 10.95
CA ASP A 387 17.59 14.24 11.45
C ASP A 387 17.68 14.25 13.01
N VAL A 388 16.51 14.19 13.68
CA VAL A 388 16.43 14.01 15.14
C VAL A 388 16.54 12.53 15.47
N LEU A 389 15.97 11.65 14.65
CA LEU A 389 16.32 10.24 14.60
C LEU A 389 17.60 10.05 13.76
N VAL A 390 18.45 9.10 14.15
CA VAL A 390 19.56 8.62 13.29
C VAL A 390 19.03 7.89 12.04
N ASP A 391 19.84 7.79 11.00
CA ASP A 391 19.45 7.13 9.75
C ASP A 391 19.51 5.59 9.83
N ASP A 392 18.93 4.93 8.82
CA ASP A 392 18.93 3.47 8.69
C ASP A 392 20.35 2.89 8.59
N GLU A 393 21.36 3.67 8.18
CA GLU A 393 22.75 3.22 8.11
C GLU A 393 23.43 3.21 9.48
N ALA A 394 23.18 4.21 10.34
CA ALA A 394 23.60 4.18 11.74
C ALA A 394 22.91 3.05 12.53
N LEU A 395 21.61 2.82 12.28
CA LEU A 395 20.89 1.68 12.85
C LEU A 395 21.45 0.33 12.34
N PHE A 396 21.77 0.25 11.04
CA PHE A 396 22.43 -0.92 10.47
C PHE A 396 23.80 -1.15 11.11
N ALA A 397 24.63 -0.11 11.24
CA ALA A 397 25.95 -0.18 11.87
C ALA A 397 25.87 -0.68 13.31
N PHE A 398 24.96 -0.12 14.13
CA PHE A 398 24.73 -0.55 15.52
C PHE A 398 24.51 -2.07 15.60
N TYR A 399 23.59 -2.63 14.81
CA TYR A 399 23.34 -4.07 14.78
C TYR A 399 24.51 -4.85 14.15
N ASN A 400 25.09 -4.35 13.06
CA ASN A 400 26.15 -5.03 12.31
C ASN A 400 27.42 -5.25 13.14
N GLU A 401 27.78 -4.31 14.02
CA GLU A 401 28.89 -4.43 14.99
C GLU A 401 28.63 -5.47 16.08
N ARG A 402 27.36 -5.74 16.41
CA ARG A 402 26.93 -6.49 17.61
C ARG A 402 26.45 -7.91 17.30
N LEU A 403 26.01 -8.17 16.07
CA LEU A 403 25.72 -9.52 15.57
C LEU A 403 26.99 -10.13 14.96
N PRO A 404 27.34 -11.39 15.26
CA PRO A 404 28.48 -12.05 14.62
C PRO A 404 28.22 -12.27 13.12
N GLU A 405 29.28 -12.49 12.34
CA GLU A 405 29.20 -12.75 10.89
C GLU A 405 28.44 -14.05 10.58
N MET A 406 28.72 -15.09 11.37
CA MET A 406 28.10 -16.41 11.32
C MET A 406 27.79 -16.89 12.74
N ALA A 407 27.03 -17.97 12.87
CA ALA A 407 26.73 -18.60 14.15
C ALA A 407 27.08 -20.09 14.15
N TRP A 408 27.49 -20.65 15.30
CA TRP A 408 27.90 -22.05 15.43
C TRP A 408 27.04 -22.77 16.47
N LYS A 409 26.63 -24.01 16.17
CA LYS A 409 25.74 -24.80 17.04
C LYS A 409 26.52 -25.85 17.81
N ASP A 410 26.39 -25.86 19.14
CA ASP A 410 27.02 -26.84 20.04
C ASP A 410 26.30 -28.19 20.04
N ALA A 411 26.94 -29.21 20.62
CA ALA A 411 26.39 -30.56 20.73
C ALA A 411 25.10 -30.69 21.58
N GLN A 412 24.71 -29.68 22.36
CA GLN A 412 23.43 -29.64 23.10
C GLN A 412 22.35 -28.83 22.37
N GLY A 413 22.74 -28.09 21.34
CA GLY A 413 21.89 -27.35 20.43
C GLY A 413 21.80 -25.85 20.67
N SER A 414 22.56 -25.29 21.62
CA SER A 414 22.72 -23.84 21.78
C SER A 414 23.54 -23.25 20.62
N VAL A 415 23.34 -21.97 20.32
CA VAL A 415 23.95 -21.30 19.16
C VAL A 415 24.80 -20.13 19.64
N TRP A 416 26.04 -20.04 19.15
CA TRP A 416 27.11 -19.20 19.65
C TRP A 416 27.70 -18.32 18.54
N GLY A 417 28.27 -17.17 18.91
CA GLY A 417 28.82 -16.19 17.96
C GLY A 417 30.28 -16.41 17.51
N SER A 418 30.94 -17.48 17.96
CA SER A 418 32.25 -17.90 17.46
C SER A 418 32.40 -19.42 17.51
N GLU A 419 33.27 -20.00 16.67
CA GLU A 419 33.58 -21.43 16.75
C GLU A 419 34.37 -21.77 18.04
N ASP A 420 35.28 -20.88 18.45
CA ASP A 420 36.14 -21.13 19.61
C ASP A 420 35.37 -21.07 20.94
N SER A 421 34.31 -20.25 21.05
CA SER A 421 33.37 -20.31 22.19
C SER A 421 32.76 -21.71 22.34
N VAL A 422 32.37 -22.36 21.23
CA VAL A 422 31.85 -23.73 21.26
C VAL A 422 32.93 -24.72 21.67
N ARG A 423 34.12 -24.62 21.07
CA ARG A 423 35.25 -25.53 21.34
C ARG A 423 35.69 -25.47 22.82
N ILE A 424 35.78 -24.26 23.40
CA ILE A 424 36.12 -24.06 24.82
C ILE A 424 35.06 -24.73 25.71
N ILE A 425 33.78 -24.54 25.39
CA ILE A 425 32.68 -25.14 26.15
C ILE A 425 32.65 -26.67 26.01
N GLU A 426 33.03 -27.22 24.86
CA GLU A 426 33.14 -28.66 24.64
C GLU A 426 34.39 -29.25 25.33
N SER A 427 35.51 -28.52 25.43
CA SER A 427 36.66 -28.93 26.27
C SER A 427 36.34 -28.86 27.76
N ASP A 428 35.72 -27.78 28.26
CA ASP A 428 35.30 -27.66 29.67
C ASP A 428 34.37 -28.80 30.10
N LYS A 429 33.47 -29.21 29.20
CA LYS A 429 32.56 -30.36 29.42
C LYS A 429 33.31 -31.68 29.42
N ALA A 430 34.27 -31.87 28.50
CA ALA A 430 35.10 -33.09 28.45
C ALA A 430 36.06 -33.20 29.67
N GLU A 431 36.62 -32.09 30.15
CA GLU A 431 37.41 -32.06 31.37
C GLU A 431 36.53 -32.39 32.58
N ARG A 432 35.38 -31.73 32.76
CA ARG A 432 34.43 -32.02 33.85
C ARG A 432 33.88 -33.45 33.82
N SER A 433 33.63 -34.03 32.64
CA SER A 433 33.25 -35.45 32.56
C SER A 433 34.41 -36.36 32.97
N SER A 434 35.63 -36.08 32.52
CA SER A 434 36.82 -36.83 32.94
C SER A 434 37.13 -36.68 34.44
N GLU A 435 36.82 -35.53 35.05
CA GLU A 435 36.93 -35.32 36.49
C GLU A 435 35.84 -36.06 37.26
N ASN A 436 34.60 -36.09 36.77
CA ASN A 436 33.55 -36.94 37.35
C ASN A 436 33.92 -38.42 37.27
N GLU A 437 34.38 -38.91 36.12
CA GLU A 437 34.87 -40.29 35.97
C GLU A 437 36.06 -40.59 36.89
N ARG A 438 37.03 -39.67 37.00
CA ARG A 438 38.17 -39.78 37.95
C ARG A 438 37.71 -39.77 39.41
N ASN A 439 36.67 -38.99 39.73
CA ASN A 439 36.10 -38.92 41.08
C ASN A 439 35.27 -40.17 41.40
N GLU A 440 34.53 -40.75 40.45
CA GLU A 440 33.91 -42.08 40.60
C GLU A 440 34.97 -43.17 40.74
N PHE A 441 36.03 -43.16 39.94
CA PHE A 441 37.16 -44.09 40.11
C PHE A 441 37.84 -43.94 41.48
N ARG A 442 37.98 -42.72 42.01
CA ARG A 442 38.43 -42.47 43.39
C ARG A 442 37.43 -42.97 44.43
N LYS A 443 36.13 -42.85 44.19
CA LYS A 443 35.04 -43.33 45.07
C LYS A 443 35.02 -44.86 45.14
N ASN A 444 35.12 -45.52 43.97
CA ASN A 444 35.21 -46.98 43.86
C ASN A 444 36.54 -47.52 44.43
N LYS A 445 37.68 -46.84 44.23
CA LYS A 445 38.92 -47.19 44.94
C LYS A 445 38.81 -47.01 46.47
N ARG A 446 38.07 -46.01 46.97
CA ARG A 446 37.82 -45.86 48.42
C ARG A 446 36.89 -46.94 48.98
N ASN A 447 35.94 -47.46 48.20
CA ASN A 447 35.12 -48.60 48.60
C ASN A 447 35.88 -49.95 48.55
N GLY A 448 36.94 -50.05 47.73
CA GLY A 448 37.80 -51.25 47.63
C GLY A 448 38.89 -51.38 48.70
N SER A 449 38.99 -50.45 49.67
CA SER A 449 40.06 -50.45 50.68
C SER A 449 39.58 -49.91 52.03
N ARG A 450 38.71 -50.65 52.71
CA ARG A 450 38.37 -50.43 54.13
C ARG A 450 37.87 -51.70 54.82
N GLN A 451 38.81 -52.52 55.29
CA GLN A 451 38.60 -53.43 56.41
C GLN A 451 39.54 -53.02 57.55
N ASN A 452 39.05 -53.26 58.77
CA ASN A 452 39.69 -53.12 60.07
C ASN A 452 40.09 -51.73 60.63
N GLU A 453 39.80 -51.62 61.93
CA GLU A 453 40.48 -50.89 63.00
C GLU A 453 40.45 -49.36 63.07
N ASN A 454 40.53 -48.75 64.27
CA ASN A 454 39.74 -48.96 65.51
C ASN A 454 40.15 -47.89 66.54
N HIS A 455 39.18 -47.12 67.09
CA HIS A 455 39.33 -46.22 68.26
C HIS A 455 40.36 -45.05 68.10
N GLY A 456 40.23 -43.90 68.77
CA GLY A 456 39.14 -43.36 69.60
C GLY A 456 39.48 -41.92 70.09
N ASN A 457 38.48 -41.20 70.64
CA ASN A 457 38.53 -39.94 71.44
C ASN A 457 39.59 -38.85 71.10
N THR A 458 39.24 -37.55 70.97
CA THR A 458 38.68 -36.72 72.07
C THR A 458 38.03 -35.41 71.58
N VAL A 459 37.13 -34.86 72.42
CA VAL A 459 36.26 -33.67 72.29
C VAL A 459 36.97 -32.31 72.11
N GLY A 460 36.34 -31.35 71.42
CA GLY A 460 36.73 -29.92 71.41
C GLY A 460 35.72 -28.95 70.74
N TRP A 461 35.06 -28.11 71.54
CA TRP A 461 34.10 -27.02 71.25
C TRP A 461 34.48 -26.10 70.06
N VAL A 462 33.61 -25.76 69.09
CA VAL A 462 32.40 -24.87 69.09
C VAL A 462 32.72 -23.37 69.24
N GLU A 463 32.47 -22.57 68.19
CA GLU A 463 31.81 -21.24 68.26
C GLU A 463 31.41 -20.65 66.88
N ASN A 464 30.43 -19.73 66.90
CA ASN A 464 29.97 -18.79 65.86
C ASN A 464 29.90 -17.42 66.58
N PRO A 465 30.12 -16.22 65.96
CA PRO A 465 29.21 -15.73 64.91
C PRO A 465 29.72 -14.63 63.92
N THR A 466 28.76 -14.18 63.09
CA THR A 466 28.60 -12.96 62.26
C THR A 466 29.33 -11.65 62.65
N SER A 467 29.78 -10.83 61.67
CA SER A 467 29.30 -9.43 61.41
C SER A 467 30.19 -8.50 60.55
N ALA A 468 29.52 -7.56 59.83
CA ALA A 468 29.96 -6.19 59.45
C ALA A 468 31.16 -5.99 58.45
N ALA A 469 31.40 -4.80 57.84
CA ALA A 469 30.53 -3.71 57.30
C ALA A 469 31.39 -2.61 56.60
N THR A 470 30.73 -1.59 56.00
CA THR A 470 31.26 -0.22 55.69
C THR A 470 31.88 -0.02 54.29
N ALA A 471 32.03 1.26 53.87
CA ALA A 471 32.23 1.74 52.49
C ALA A 471 33.10 3.03 52.42
N LYS A 472 33.12 3.70 51.24
CA LYS A 472 33.77 5.01 50.90
C LYS A 472 35.28 4.95 50.54
N THR A 473 35.91 5.86 49.77
CA THR A 473 35.49 6.90 48.77
C THR A 473 36.73 7.52 48.09
N VAL A 474 36.70 7.72 46.75
CA VAL A 474 37.48 8.68 45.89
C VAL A 474 39.02 8.81 46.00
N GLY A 475 39.68 8.87 44.83
CA GLY A 475 41.03 9.40 44.59
C GLY A 475 41.14 9.93 43.14
N PHE A 476 42.08 10.83 42.83
CA PHE A 476 42.10 11.64 41.58
C PHE A 476 43.50 11.69 40.91
N ASP A 477 43.52 12.27 39.70
CA ASP A 477 44.65 12.96 39.03
C ASP A 477 45.66 12.25 38.07
N ASN A 478 46.22 13.11 37.20
CA ASN A 478 47.09 12.92 36.01
C ASN A 478 48.58 13.20 36.38
N PRO A 479 49.63 13.17 35.49
CA PRO A 479 49.81 13.83 34.17
C PRO A 479 50.46 12.88 33.09
N THR A 480 51.12 13.22 31.96
CA THR A 480 52.05 14.34 31.57
C THR A 480 52.28 14.42 30.03
N TYR A 481 53.15 15.35 29.58
CA TYR A 481 53.43 15.75 28.17
C TYR A 481 54.70 15.15 27.53
N ALA A 482 54.77 15.15 26.18
CA ALA A 482 55.96 15.46 25.34
C ALA A 482 55.58 15.74 23.86
N THR A 483 56.53 16.20 22.99
CA THR A 483 56.22 16.97 21.75
C THR A 483 57.24 16.82 20.59
N GLN A 484 56.87 17.24 19.35
CA GLN A 484 57.68 17.75 18.20
C GLN A 484 57.84 16.94 16.87
N GLN A 485 58.43 17.62 15.86
CA GLN A 485 58.39 17.51 14.36
C GLN A 485 59.76 17.03 13.77
N PRO A 486 60.11 16.96 12.43
CA PRO A 486 59.64 17.76 11.25
C PRO A 486 59.61 17.05 9.84
N THR A 487 59.60 17.86 8.75
CA THR A 487 59.46 17.53 7.30
C THR A 487 60.79 17.58 6.50
N PRO A 488 60.84 17.30 5.17
CA PRO A 488 60.69 18.37 4.13
C PRO A 488 60.12 17.94 2.74
N SER A 489 59.94 18.92 1.83
CA SER A 489 59.49 18.79 0.41
C SER A 489 60.66 18.95 -0.61
N PRO A 490 60.45 18.90 -1.96
CA PRO A 490 60.24 20.18 -2.71
C PRO A 490 59.54 20.15 -4.11
N ALA A 491 58.97 21.32 -4.50
CA ALA A 491 58.82 21.89 -5.87
C ALA A 491 57.93 21.18 -6.95
N ARG A 492 57.42 21.84 -8.01
CA ARG A 492 57.70 23.18 -8.59
C ARG A 492 56.51 23.79 -9.40
N GLU A 493 56.40 25.14 -9.39
CA GLU A 493 55.76 26.14 -10.32
C GLU A 493 54.59 25.76 -11.29
N GLY A 494 53.59 26.62 -11.57
CA GLY A 494 53.25 27.96 -11.02
C GLY A 494 52.44 28.89 -11.98
N ARG A 495 51.78 29.93 -11.43
CA ARG A 495 51.07 31.08 -12.07
C ARG A 495 49.87 30.76 -13.01
N GLY A 496 48.82 31.58 -13.12
CA GLY A 496 48.43 32.82 -12.40
C GLY A 496 47.33 33.61 -13.15
N GLU A 497 46.59 34.48 -12.44
CA GLU A 497 45.59 35.46 -12.98
C GLU A 497 44.32 34.84 -13.66
N GLY A 498 43.17 35.53 -13.83
CA GLY A 498 42.70 36.79 -13.26
C GLY A 498 41.42 37.37 -13.93
N LYS A 499 40.48 37.90 -13.11
CA LYS A 499 39.44 38.94 -13.44
C LYS A 499 38.23 38.65 -14.40
N THR A 500 37.01 38.80 -13.83
CA THR A 500 35.84 39.62 -14.31
C THR A 500 35.09 39.29 -15.63
N VAL A 501 33.85 39.75 -15.97
CA VAL A 501 32.59 40.24 -15.31
C VAL A 501 31.50 40.37 -16.43
N ALA A 502 30.21 40.17 -16.14
CA ALA A 502 29.01 40.59 -16.94
C ALA A 502 28.79 39.96 -18.36
N ALA A 503 27.64 40.08 -19.05
CA ALA A 503 26.21 40.13 -18.65
C ALA A 503 25.26 40.02 -19.89
N GLN A 504 23.94 39.82 -19.64
CA GLN A 504 22.77 40.29 -20.43
C GLN A 504 22.49 39.82 -21.89
N THR A 505 21.30 39.18 -22.08
CA THR A 505 20.29 39.42 -23.17
C THR A 505 20.61 39.04 -24.65
N ASN A 506 19.70 38.87 -25.65
CA ASN A 506 18.22 38.91 -25.77
C ASN A 506 17.70 38.24 -27.10
N PHE A 507 16.43 37.76 -27.15
CA PHE A 507 15.55 37.53 -28.36
C PHE A 507 15.99 36.48 -29.46
N SER A 508 15.19 35.98 -30.44
CA SER A 508 13.74 35.58 -30.54
C SER A 508 13.37 34.92 -31.91
N ALA A 509 12.37 34.01 -31.94
CA ALA A 509 11.53 33.53 -33.10
C ALA A 509 12.21 32.71 -34.26
N THR A 510 11.55 32.02 -35.24
CA THR A 510 10.14 31.93 -35.73
C THR A 510 9.84 30.63 -36.56
N ALA A 511 8.56 30.20 -36.68
CA ALA A 511 7.91 29.45 -37.82
C ALA A 511 8.35 27.99 -38.20
N ALA A 512 7.55 27.10 -38.86
CA ALA A 512 6.10 26.97 -39.14
C ALA A 512 5.67 25.53 -39.63
N ASN A 513 4.36 25.37 -39.90
CA ASN A 513 3.52 24.20 -40.32
C ASN A 513 3.94 23.42 -41.63
N PRO A 514 3.35 22.26 -42.05
CA PRO A 514 1.88 22.03 -42.24
C PRO A 514 1.26 20.59 -42.07
N LEU A 515 -0.07 20.51 -42.29
CA LEU A 515 -0.96 19.32 -42.42
C LEU A 515 -1.23 18.95 -43.90
N PRO A 516 -1.75 17.73 -44.23
CA PRO A 516 -3.20 17.46 -44.42
C PRO A 516 -3.70 16.17 -43.65
N GLN A 517 -4.99 15.98 -43.26
CA GLN A 517 -6.27 15.81 -44.02
C GLN A 517 -6.32 14.48 -44.83
N GLU A 518 -7.35 13.61 -44.89
CA GLU A 518 -8.80 13.54 -44.54
C GLU A 518 -9.21 12.05 -44.20
N ARG A 519 -10.43 11.60 -43.77
CA ARG A 519 -11.75 12.20 -43.43
C ARG A 519 -12.61 11.33 -42.46
N GLU A 520 -13.46 12.02 -41.68
CA GLU A 520 -14.89 11.78 -41.28
C GLU A 520 -15.65 10.44 -41.46
N GLN A 521 -16.41 10.06 -40.41
CA GLN A 521 -17.90 9.88 -40.33
C GLN A 521 -18.25 9.09 -39.03
N SER A 522 -18.84 9.63 -37.95
CA SER A 522 -20.16 10.28 -37.74
C SER A 522 -21.33 9.33 -37.44
N ALA A 523 -21.68 9.17 -36.16
CA ALA A 523 -23.00 8.70 -35.67
C ALA A 523 -23.20 9.15 -34.21
N SER A 524 -24.46 9.23 -33.73
CA SER A 524 -24.81 9.88 -32.46
C SER A 524 -25.82 9.09 -31.60
N ALA A 525 -25.75 9.32 -30.29
CA ALA A 525 -26.77 9.21 -29.23
C ALA A 525 -27.95 8.21 -29.34
N SER A 526 -28.20 7.43 -28.27
CA SER A 526 -29.45 7.55 -27.46
C SER A 526 -29.50 6.60 -26.24
N THR A 527 -30.44 6.91 -25.34
CA THR A 527 -30.64 6.41 -23.96
C THR A 527 -31.65 5.25 -23.83
N PHE A 528 -31.79 4.74 -22.59
CA PHE A 528 -32.80 3.79 -22.05
C PHE A 528 -32.64 2.30 -22.40
N SER A 529 -33.29 1.36 -21.68
CA SER A 529 -33.35 1.12 -20.21
C SER A 529 -34.05 -0.22 -19.96
N ASP A 530 -33.78 -0.84 -18.80
CA ASP A 530 -34.61 -1.87 -18.12
C ASP A 530 -34.77 -3.23 -18.87
N ASP A 531 -35.11 -4.37 -18.24
CA ASP A 531 -35.40 -4.66 -16.83
C ASP A 531 -35.02 -6.14 -16.46
N LEU A 532 -35.40 -6.56 -15.24
CA LEU A 532 -35.52 -7.91 -14.66
C LEU A 532 -34.45 -8.35 -13.62
N ARG A 533 -34.76 -8.00 -12.36
CA ARG A 533 -34.38 -8.66 -11.09
C ARG A 533 -35.28 -9.94 -10.87
N PRO A 534 -35.38 -10.62 -9.70
CA PRO A 534 -34.75 -10.50 -8.36
C PRO A 534 -34.11 -11.84 -7.87
N ALA A 535 -33.78 -12.16 -6.60
CA ALA A 535 -34.17 -11.62 -5.29
C ALA A 535 -33.14 -11.84 -4.16
N ASN A 536 -33.46 -11.33 -2.97
CA ASN A 536 -32.70 -11.34 -1.71
C ASN A 536 -33.56 -11.97 -0.59
N LEU A 537 -32.98 -12.45 0.52
CA LEU A 537 -33.70 -12.66 1.80
C LEU A 537 -32.73 -12.84 3.01
N GLN A 538 -33.29 -12.75 4.23
CA GLN A 538 -32.54 -12.53 5.49
C GLN A 538 -32.80 -13.61 6.57
N GLN A 539 -31.86 -13.68 7.54
CA GLN A 539 -32.01 -14.02 8.98
C GLN A 539 -33.03 -15.09 9.43
N THR A 540 -32.55 -16.12 10.17
CA THR A 540 -32.80 -16.32 11.63
C THR A 540 -32.09 -17.58 12.17
N ALA A 541 -32.03 -17.75 13.50
CA ALA A 541 -31.46 -18.91 14.22
C ALA A 541 -32.62 -19.83 14.76
N PRO A 542 -32.41 -20.98 15.48
CA PRO A 542 -31.56 -21.14 16.67
C PRO A 542 -30.84 -22.52 16.81
N SER A 543 -30.17 -22.71 17.96
CA SER A 543 -29.64 -24.01 18.44
C SER A 543 -30.71 -24.90 19.10
N PRO A 544 -30.35 -26.14 19.47
CA PRO A 544 -30.72 -26.68 20.78
C PRO A 544 -29.50 -27.05 21.64
N VAL A 545 -29.73 -27.17 22.95
CA VAL A 545 -28.74 -27.53 23.98
C VAL A 545 -28.95 -28.99 24.42
N GLY A 546 -27.88 -29.68 24.83
CA GLY A 546 -27.95 -30.97 25.52
C GLY A 546 -26.68 -31.21 26.35
N GLU A 547 -26.82 -31.30 27.67
CA GLU A 547 -25.71 -31.53 28.60
C GLU A 547 -25.39 -33.03 28.76
N GLY A 548 -24.15 -33.35 29.11
CA GLY A 548 -23.73 -34.71 29.43
C GLY A 548 -22.28 -34.78 29.93
N TRP A 549 -22.09 -35.17 31.19
CA TRP A 549 -20.76 -35.31 31.82
C TRP A 549 -20.14 -36.67 31.49
N GLY A 550 -18.80 -36.73 31.38
CA GLY A 550 -18.07 -38.00 31.24
C GLY A 550 -16.54 -37.84 31.19
N GLU A 551 -15.83 -38.54 32.07
CA GLU A 551 -14.35 -38.59 32.13
C GLU A 551 -13.77 -39.59 31.09
N GLY A 552 -12.54 -39.39 30.61
CA GLY A 552 -11.98 -40.27 29.55
C GLY A 552 -10.48 -40.15 29.26
N LYS A 553 -9.64 -40.56 30.22
CA LYS A 553 -8.16 -40.66 30.15
C LYS A 553 -7.58 -41.01 28.76
N THR A 554 -6.67 -40.18 28.24
CA THR A 554 -5.71 -40.59 27.20
C THR A 554 -4.50 -41.28 27.84
N VAL A 555 -4.18 -42.49 27.38
CA VAL A 555 -3.03 -43.29 27.86
C VAL A 555 -2.01 -43.43 26.73
N ALA A 556 -0.72 -43.28 27.05
CA ALA A 556 0.40 -43.42 26.11
C ALA A 556 1.34 -44.56 26.52
N THR A 557 1.42 -45.61 25.68
CA THR A 557 2.22 -46.84 25.87
C THR A 557 2.31 -47.60 24.53
N GLN A 558 3.35 -48.37 24.17
CA GLN A 558 4.77 -48.36 24.58
C GLN A 558 5.60 -49.27 23.63
N THR A 559 6.81 -48.85 23.25
CA THR A 559 8.08 -49.65 23.10
C THR A 559 8.15 -51.05 22.44
N ASN A 560 9.19 -51.19 21.58
CA ASN A 560 10.18 -52.32 21.52
C ASN A 560 9.73 -53.72 21.00
N PHE A 561 10.59 -54.63 20.49
CA PHE A 561 12.06 -54.63 20.22
C PHE A 561 12.48 -55.63 19.10
N SER A 562 13.65 -55.36 18.50
CA SER A 562 14.74 -56.23 17.95
C SER A 562 14.55 -57.71 17.52
N ALA A 563 15.17 -58.08 16.38
CA ALA A 563 15.69 -59.45 16.11
C ALA A 563 16.88 -59.50 15.09
N THR A 564 18.10 -59.68 15.64
CA THR A 564 19.29 -60.45 15.17
C THR A 564 19.55 -60.86 13.69
N SER A 565 20.84 -60.81 13.31
CA SER A 565 21.50 -61.73 12.35
C SER A 565 22.94 -62.07 12.80
N THR A 566 23.54 -63.16 12.29
CA THR A 566 24.79 -63.79 12.82
C THR A 566 25.94 -63.90 11.78
N LEU A 567 27.15 -64.27 12.25
CA LEU A 567 28.45 -64.18 11.55
C LEU A 567 28.76 -65.30 10.53
N SER A 568 29.67 -65.01 9.58
CA SER A 568 30.82 -65.88 9.18
C SER A 568 31.86 -65.18 8.26
N ASP A 569 33.06 -64.92 8.81
CA ASP A 569 34.45 -64.98 8.28
C ASP A 569 34.91 -64.40 6.90
N ASP A 570 35.81 -63.38 7.00
CA ASP A 570 37.12 -63.07 6.32
C ASP A 570 37.38 -63.31 4.78
N PRO A 571 38.42 -62.70 4.13
CA PRO A 571 39.41 -61.73 4.64
C PRO A 571 39.71 -60.45 3.79
N LYS A 572 40.35 -59.48 4.46
CA LYS A 572 41.11 -58.28 4.01
C LYS A 572 41.42 -58.11 2.50
N PRO A 573 41.35 -56.85 1.97
CA PRO A 573 42.61 -56.11 1.81
C PRO A 573 42.61 -54.56 2.00
N LYS A 574 43.71 -54.10 2.61
CA LYS A 574 44.42 -52.79 2.45
C LYS A 574 43.75 -51.47 2.91
N LYS A 575 44.59 -50.61 3.52
CA LYS A 575 44.26 -49.33 4.18
C LYS A 575 43.79 -48.24 3.20
N GLN A 576 42.86 -47.41 3.65
CA GLN A 576 42.68 -46.01 3.23
C GLN A 576 42.85 -45.11 4.48
N PRO A 577 43.15 -43.80 4.33
CA PRO A 577 43.45 -42.93 5.48
C PRO A 577 42.23 -42.69 6.38
N ALA A 578 42.50 -42.39 7.66
CA ALA A 578 41.45 -42.15 8.65
C ALA A 578 40.65 -40.86 8.34
N PRO A 579 39.34 -40.81 8.68
CA PRO A 579 38.55 -39.59 8.57
C PRO A 579 39.07 -38.52 9.53
N GLN A 580 38.98 -37.26 9.12
CA GLN A 580 39.23 -36.13 10.02
C GLN A 580 38.09 -36.00 11.04
N LYS A 581 38.41 -35.49 12.24
CA LYS A 581 37.42 -35.22 13.31
C LYS A 581 36.31 -34.30 12.82
N ASP A 582 35.13 -34.44 13.42
CA ASP A 582 33.97 -33.57 13.18
C ASP A 582 34.35 -32.08 13.26
N ARG A 583 33.96 -31.32 12.23
CA ARG A 583 33.97 -29.86 12.23
C ARG A 583 32.56 -29.36 12.45
N LEU A 584 32.42 -28.41 13.37
CA LEU A 584 31.18 -27.69 13.61
C LEU A 584 30.75 -26.99 12.31
N LYS A 585 29.45 -27.00 12.02
CA LYS A 585 28.90 -26.38 10.80
C LYS A 585 28.44 -24.96 11.12
N PRO A 586 28.95 -23.93 10.43
CA PRO A 586 28.47 -22.58 10.59
C PRO A 586 27.05 -22.44 10.01
N LEU A 587 26.28 -21.54 10.61
CA LEU A 587 24.90 -21.19 10.27
C LEU A 587 24.85 -19.70 9.93
N PRO A 588 24.18 -19.28 8.84
CA PRO A 588 24.02 -17.88 8.50
C PRO A 588 23.01 -17.20 9.43
N LEU A 589 23.29 -15.97 9.88
CA LEU A 589 22.30 -15.13 10.57
C LEU A 589 21.39 -14.43 9.55
N ALA A 590 20.58 -15.24 8.86
CA ALA A 590 19.64 -14.83 7.83
C ALA A 590 18.18 -15.26 8.13
N ASP A 591 17.91 -15.75 9.34
CA ASP A 591 16.57 -16.22 9.75
C ASP A 591 16.30 -16.02 11.26
N ILE A 592 15.03 -15.82 11.61
CA ILE A 592 14.55 -15.57 12.99
C ILE A 592 14.96 -16.70 13.95
N ARG A 593 14.99 -17.97 13.50
CA ARG A 593 15.21 -19.12 14.39
C ARG A 593 16.67 -19.21 14.77
N THR A 594 17.59 -19.03 13.82
CA THR A 594 19.03 -18.95 14.08
C THR A 594 19.34 -17.71 14.93
N PHE A 595 18.74 -16.55 14.61
CA PHE A 595 18.89 -15.33 15.41
C PHE A 595 18.40 -15.48 16.85
N GLN A 596 17.18 -15.98 17.07
CA GLN A 596 16.63 -16.22 18.43
C GLN A 596 17.40 -17.30 19.19
N ALA A 597 17.99 -18.28 18.50
CA ALA A 597 18.83 -19.30 19.14
C ALA A 597 20.18 -18.73 19.60
N TRP A 598 20.77 -17.81 18.83
CA TRP A 598 21.97 -17.06 19.21
C TRP A 598 21.70 -16.05 20.33
N LEU A 599 20.60 -15.28 20.20
CA LEU A 599 20.19 -14.24 21.14
C LEU A 599 20.05 -14.77 22.57
N LYS A 600 19.39 -15.94 22.74
CA LYS A 600 19.23 -16.63 24.04
C LYS A 600 20.54 -17.01 24.74
N THR A 601 21.66 -16.99 24.00
CA THR A 601 22.99 -17.27 24.50
C THR A 601 23.71 -15.95 24.79
N ALA A 602 23.68 -15.00 23.85
CA ALA A 602 24.24 -13.65 24.01
C ALA A 602 23.61 -12.85 25.17
N GLU A 603 22.29 -12.94 25.35
CA GLU A 603 21.56 -12.29 26.46
C GLU A 603 21.97 -12.80 27.85
N ARG A 604 22.63 -13.96 27.95
CA ARG A 604 23.16 -14.48 29.23
C ARG A 604 24.50 -13.84 29.60
N GLU A 605 25.27 -13.43 28.60
CA GLU A 605 26.57 -12.77 28.76
C GLU A 605 26.39 -11.25 28.88
N ASN A 606 25.52 -10.66 28.06
CA ASN A 606 25.15 -9.26 28.11
C ASN A 606 23.64 -9.06 27.82
N PRO A 607 22.78 -8.99 28.86
CA PRO A 607 21.34 -8.77 28.71
C PRO A 607 20.94 -7.46 27.99
N ARG A 608 21.86 -6.51 27.83
CA ARG A 608 21.60 -5.21 27.17
C ARG A 608 22.26 -5.06 25.80
N LEU A 609 22.88 -6.12 25.26
CA LEU A 609 23.69 -6.07 24.03
C LEU A 609 23.02 -5.31 22.86
N LEU A 610 21.72 -5.55 22.63
CA LEU A 610 20.96 -4.98 21.50
C LEU A 610 19.96 -3.88 21.90
N PHE A 611 19.96 -3.41 23.16
CA PHE A 611 19.08 -2.34 23.61
C PHE A 611 19.64 -0.99 23.16
N LEU A 612 18.91 -0.28 22.30
CA LEU A 612 19.22 1.09 21.92
C LEU A 612 18.97 2.03 23.10
N SER A 613 19.92 2.92 23.36
CA SER A 613 19.73 4.09 24.22
C SER A 613 19.13 5.25 23.42
N ARG A 614 18.85 6.36 24.12
CA ARG A 614 18.41 7.60 23.47
C ARG A 614 19.55 8.29 22.72
N ASP A 615 20.79 8.09 23.15
CA ASP A 615 21.98 8.72 22.58
C ASP A 615 22.46 7.98 21.32
N ASP A 616 22.25 6.65 21.25
CA ASP A 616 22.43 5.86 20.01
C ASP A 616 21.46 6.30 18.89
N LEU A 617 20.39 7.03 19.25
CA LEU A 617 19.26 7.33 18.37
C LEU A 617 19.06 8.82 18.06
N MET A 618 19.83 9.72 18.68
CA MET A 618 19.63 11.17 18.50
C MET A 618 20.91 11.89 18.08
N GLN A 619 20.94 12.38 16.82
CA GLN A 619 22.06 13.18 16.33
C GLN A 619 22.18 14.54 17.05
N HIS A 620 21.06 15.10 17.52
CA HIS A 620 20.97 16.43 18.12
C HIS A 620 20.13 16.45 19.41
N ALA A 621 20.60 17.18 20.42
CA ALA A 621 19.99 17.23 21.76
C ALA A 621 18.63 17.97 21.80
N ALA A 622 17.55 17.28 21.43
CA ALA A 622 16.17 17.77 21.51
C ALA A 622 15.59 17.76 22.94
N ALA A 623 16.36 18.24 23.93
CA ALA A 623 16.10 18.08 25.36
C ALA A 623 14.95 18.95 25.93
N HIS A 624 14.40 19.89 25.16
CA HIS A 624 13.46 20.92 25.64
C HIS A 624 12.02 20.79 25.12
N ILE A 625 11.68 19.70 24.44
CA ILE A 625 10.32 19.43 23.94
C ILE A 625 9.45 18.94 25.11
N THR A 626 8.50 19.75 25.57
CA THR A 626 7.55 19.38 26.63
C THR A 626 6.15 19.06 26.08
N GLU A 627 5.38 18.26 26.82
CA GLU A 627 3.96 18.01 26.50
C GLU A 627 3.08 19.26 26.64
N GLU A 628 3.52 20.28 27.37
CA GLU A 628 2.86 21.59 27.43
C GLU A 628 3.01 22.39 26.13
N GLN A 629 4.17 22.29 25.47
CA GLN A 629 4.40 22.90 24.16
C GLN A 629 3.67 22.15 23.04
N PHE A 630 3.60 20.81 23.15
CA PHE A 630 3.03 19.90 22.15
C PHE A 630 2.00 18.95 22.77
N PRO A 631 0.82 19.46 23.20
CA PRO A 631 -0.18 18.68 23.92
C PRO A 631 -0.82 17.60 23.06
N LYS A 632 -1.15 16.44 23.66
CA LYS A 632 -1.86 15.36 22.96
C LYS A 632 -3.33 15.71 22.65
N PHE A 633 -3.89 16.74 23.30
CA PHE A 633 -5.29 17.13 23.16
C PHE A 633 -5.48 18.65 23.12
N TRP A 634 -6.39 19.11 22.27
CA TRP A 634 -6.96 20.45 22.29
C TRP A 634 -8.17 20.48 23.25
N GLN A 635 -8.32 21.54 24.03
CA GLN A 635 -9.40 21.70 25.00
C GLN A 635 -10.32 22.84 24.57
N THR A 636 -11.63 22.59 24.49
CA THR A 636 -12.66 23.64 24.41
C THR A 636 -13.68 23.45 25.54
N ALA A 637 -14.74 24.28 25.56
CA ALA A 637 -15.88 24.07 26.46
C ALA A 637 -16.63 22.75 26.20
N ASP A 638 -16.60 22.23 24.96
CA ASP A 638 -17.36 21.04 24.53
C ASP A 638 -16.59 19.72 24.70
N GLY A 639 -15.28 19.77 25.00
CA GLY A 639 -14.50 18.58 25.31
C GLY A 639 -12.99 18.65 25.01
N LYS A 640 -12.37 17.47 24.96
CA LYS A 640 -10.97 17.23 24.60
C LYS A 640 -10.87 16.53 23.26
N PHE A 641 -10.16 17.12 22.31
CA PHE A 641 -10.05 16.67 20.93
C PHE A 641 -8.62 16.26 20.61
N LYS A 642 -8.41 15.18 19.85
CA LYS A 642 -7.06 14.63 19.63
C LYS A 642 -6.23 15.54 18.73
N LEU A 643 -5.01 15.86 19.15
CA LEU A 643 -3.97 16.45 18.30
C LEU A 643 -3.03 15.36 17.78
N SER A 644 -2.54 15.52 16.56
CA SER A 644 -1.52 14.67 15.94
C SER A 644 -0.49 15.53 15.21
N TYR A 645 0.77 15.14 15.26
CA TYR A 645 1.91 15.92 14.76
C TYR A 645 2.57 15.19 13.59
N ARG A 646 2.93 15.94 12.54
CA ARG A 646 3.75 15.46 11.42
C ARG A 646 4.75 16.55 11.05
N PHE A 647 5.99 16.15 10.81
CA PHE A 647 6.97 16.98 10.11
C PHE A 647 7.33 16.26 8.82
N GLU A 648 6.85 16.79 7.70
CA GLU A 648 7.13 16.27 6.36
C GLU A 648 6.88 17.41 5.36
N PRO A 649 7.92 18.20 5.04
CA PRO A 649 7.77 19.36 4.16
C PRO A 649 7.06 19.02 2.84
N HIS A 650 6.14 19.87 2.41
CA HIS A 650 5.28 19.71 1.23
C HIS A 650 4.21 18.59 1.32
N HIS A 651 4.10 17.84 2.42
CA HIS A 651 3.00 16.90 2.61
C HIS A 651 1.71 17.65 3.08
N PRO A 652 0.51 17.41 2.51
CA PRO A 652 -0.71 18.16 2.85
C PRO A 652 -1.15 18.09 4.33
N LEU A 653 -0.69 17.07 5.06
CA LEU A 653 -0.94 16.88 6.51
C LEU A 653 0.19 17.42 7.41
N ASP A 654 1.14 18.20 6.87
CA ASP A 654 2.29 18.74 7.61
C ASP A 654 1.87 19.75 8.70
N GLY A 655 2.58 19.73 9.83
CA GLY A 655 2.27 20.51 11.02
C GLY A 655 1.39 19.76 12.02
N VAL A 656 0.26 20.35 12.39
CA VAL A 656 -0.62 19.82 13.45
C VAL A 656 -2.02 19.54 12.89
N THR A 657 -2.47 18.29 13.06
CA THR A 657 -3.84 17.87 12.73
C THR A 657 -4.69 17.75 13.99
N LEU A 658 -5.83 18.45 14.02
CA LEU A 658 -6.84 18.45 15.06
C LEU A 658 -8.04 17.59 14.63
N THR A 659 -8.31 16.49 15.33
CA THR A 659 -9.39 15.55 15.00
C THR A 659 -10.65 15.85 15.81
N LEU A 660 -11.76 16.12 15.12
CA LEU A 660 -13.00 16.69 15.66
C LEU A 660 -14.23 15.86 15.22
N PRO A 661 -15.15 15.49 16.12
CA PRO A 661 -16.48 14.99 15.75
C PRO A 661 -17.28 16.03 14.96
N LEU A 662 -18.04 15.57 13.98
CA LEU A 662 -18.90 16.40 13.12
C LEU A 662 -19.81 17.37 13.92
N THR A 663 -20.31 16.94 15.08
CA THR A 663 -21.18 17.71 16.00
C THR A 663 -20.58 19.01 16.54
N VAL A 664 -19.26 19.21 16.42
CA VAL A 664 -18.56 20.41 16.95
C VAL A 664 -18.21 21.40 15.84
N LEU A 665 -18.30 21.00 14.56
CA LEU A 665 -17.78 21.76 13.40
C LEU A 665 -18.29 23.21 13.33
N ASN A 666 -19.60 23.43 13.49
CA ASN A 666 -20.22 24.77 13.40
C ASN A 666 -19.91 25.65 14.62
N ARG A 667 -19.42 25.06 15.72
CA ARG A 667 -19.10 25.73 17.00
C ARG A 667 -17.64 26.18 17.09
N LEU A 668 -16.85 25.92 16.05
CA LEU A 668 -15.48 26.40 15.95
C LEU A 668 -15.49 27.83 15.42
N HIS A 669 -14.70 28.70 16.05
CA HIS A 669 -14.48 30.08 15.59
C HIS A 669 -13.07 30.18 14.99
N ALA A 670 -12.96 30.69 13.76
CA ALA A 670 -11.69 30.75 13.03
C ALA A 670 -10.54 31.42 13.82
N PRO A 671 -10.74 32.54 14.55
CA PRO A 671 -9.67 33.17 15.33
C PRO A 671 -9.07 32.26 16.40
N SER A 672 -9.87 31.41 17.05
CA SER A 672 -9.39 30.47 18.06
C SER A 672 -8.41 29.42 17.50
N LEU A 673 -8.51 29.12 16.20
CA LEU A 673 -7.63 28.19 15.50
C LEU A 673 -6.32 28.86 15.02
N GLU A 674 -6.26 30.19 14.96
CA GLU A 674 -5.03 30.91 14.59
C GLU A 674 -3.90 30.63 15.58
N TRP A 675 -4.24 30.50 16.87
CA TRP A 675 -3.31 30.40 17.99
C TRP A 675 -2.46 29.11 18.01
N LEU A 676 -2.85 28.08 17.25
CA LEU A 676 -2.08 26.84 17.07
C LEU A 676 -1.66 26.21 18.42
N VAL A 677 -0.63 25.35 18.41
CA VAL A 677 -0.05 24.80 19.65
C VAL A 677 1.07 25.71 20.16
N PRO A 678 1.33 25.80 21.49
CA PRO A 678 2.30 26.75 22.04
C PRO A 678 3.73 26.59 21.47
N GLY A 679 4.14 25.36 21.16
CA GLY A 679 5.45 25.05 20.57
C GLY A 679 5.66 25.58 19.14
N MET A 680 4.58 25.85 18.38
CA MET A 680 4.64 26.35 17.00
C MET A 680 4.16 27.81 16.86
N LEU A 681 3.36 28.30 17.81
CA LEU A 681 2.88 29.68 17.85
C LEU A 681 4.02 30.72 17.76
N ARG A 682 5.17 30.43 18.37
CA ARG A 682 6.34 31.34 18.33
C ARG A 682 6.90 31.51 16.91
N GLU A 683 6.94 30.44 16.11
CA GLU A 683 7.34 30.48 14.70
C GLU A 683 6.32 31.28 13.88
N LYS A 684 5.02 31.03 14.09
CA LYS A 684 3.93 31.74 13.41
C LYS A 684 4.01 33.26 13.63
N ILE A 685 4.18 33.71 14.87
CA ILE A 685 4.28 35.16 15.18
C ILE A 685 5.60 35.74 14.62
N GLN A 686 6.70 34.98 14.62
CA GLN A 686 7.94 35.41 13.96
C GLN A 686 7.76 35.60 12.44
N LEU A 687 6.97 34.75 11.79
CA LEU A 687 6.65 34.89 10.35
C LEU A 687 5.67 36.04 10.08
N LEU A 688 4.67 36.27 10.94
CA LEU A 688 3.82 37.46 10.89
C LEU A 688 4.65 38.75 11.04
N ILE A 689 5.57 38.82 12.00
CA ILE A 689 6.50 39.96 12.15
C ILE A 689 7.44 40.09 10.93
N LYS A 690 7.83 38.98 10.28
CA LYS A 690 8.61 38.97 9.04
C LYS A 690 7.80 39.47 7.82
N ALA A 691 6.47 39.44 7.86
CA ALA A 691 5.62 40.03 6.83
C ALA A 691 5.52 41.57 6.94
N LEU A 692 5.54 42.12 8.15
CA LEU A 692 5.41 43.58 8.39
C LEU A 692 6.40 44.45 7.59
N PRO A 693 6.01 45.67 7.17
CA PRO A 693 6.90 46.66 6.55
C PRO A 693 8.20 46.88 7.34
N LYS A 694 9.32 47.09 6.62
CA LYS A 694 10.68 47.21 7.19
C LYS A 694 10.82 48.29 8.26
N GLN A 695 10.00 49.35 8.21
CA GLN A 695 9.97 50.40 9.22
C GLN A 695 9.40 49.89 10.54
N ILE A 696 8.19 49.30 10.50
CA ILE A 696 7.46 48.78 11.66
C ILE A 696 8.21 47.58 12.28
N ARG A 697 8.75 46.69 11.44
CA ARG A 697 9.50 45.50 11.86
C ARG A 697 10.69 45.81 12.77
N ARG A 698 11.30 47.00 12.67
CA ARG A 698 12.42 47.43 13.53
C ARG A 698 12.02 47.59 15.00
N ILE A 699 10.76 47.96 15.27
CA ILE A 699 10.19 48.08 16.63
C ILE A 699 10.21 46.71 17.34
N CYS A 700 10.03 45.64 16.57
CA CYS A 700 9.95 44.27 17.07
C CYS A 700 11.33 43.63 17.34
N VAL A 701 12.45 44.36 17.27
CA VAL A 701 13.81 43.79 17.41
C VAL A 701 14.33 44.01 18.84
N PRO A 702 14.82 42.97 19.55
CA PRO A 702 14.98 41.58 19.12
C PRO A 702 13.67 40.79 19.04
N VAL A 703 13.45 40.10 17.91
CA VAL A 703 12.19 39.40 17.61
C VAL A 703 11.85 38.28 18.61
N PRO A 704 12.79 37.42 19.05
CA PRO A 704 12.48 36.41 20.05
C PRO A 704 11.97 36.99 21.38
N ASP A 705 12.57 38.10 21.84
CA ASP A 705 12.23 38.77 23.09
C ASP A 705 10.90 39.52 22.99
N PHE A 706 10.64 40.14 21.84
CA PHE A 706 9.36 40.79 21.56
C PHE A 706 8.21 39.78 21.56
N ILE A 707 8.41 38.60 20.96
CA ILE A 707 7.43 37.50 20.97
C ILE A 707 7.23 36.96 22.39
N THR A 708 8.29 36.86 23.21
CA THR A 708 8.17 36.52 24.64
C THR A 708 7.24 37.50 25.35
N LYS A 709 7.52 38.81 25.27
CA LYS A 709 6.73 39.86 25.94
C LYS A 709 5.28 39.92 25.46
N PHE A 710 5.02 39.69 24.17
CA PHE A 710 3.66 39.61 23.64
C PHE A 710 2.89 38.42 24.25
N LEU A 711 3.48 37.23 24.28
CA LEU A 711 2.83 36.04 24.85
C LEU A 711 2.67 36.13 26.38
N GLU A 712 3.63 36.74 27.08
CA GLU A 712 3.56 37.03 28.52
C GLU A 712 2.50 38.08 28.87
N SER A 713 2.11 38.95 27.93
CA SER A 713 0.98 39.87 28.12
C SER A 713 -0.40 39.18 28.15
N ASN A 714 -0.43 37.85 27.94
CA ASN A 714 -1.61 36.99 27.94
C ASN A 714 -2.75 37.51 27.03
N PRO A 715 -2.52 37.59 25.71
CA PRO A 715 -3.54 38.01 24.74
C PRO A 715 -4.73 37.05 24.71
N ASP A 716 -5.89 37.56 24.28
CA ASP A 716 -7.11 36.77 24.19
C ASP A 716 -7.01 35.76 23.04
N ARG A 717 -7.15 34.47 23.38
CA ARG A 717 -7.07 33.35 22.45
C ARG A 717 -8.39 33.05 21.73
N GLN A 718 -9.46 33.80 22.02
CA GLN A 718 -10.71 33.76 21.24
C GLN A 718 -10.76 34.84 20.15
N ALA A 719 -9.92 35.87 20.23
CA ALA A 719 -9.77 36.92 19.23
C ALA A 719 -8.58 36.67 18.29
N ALA A 720 -8.56 37.34 17.13
CA ALA A 720 -7.53 37.17 16.11
C ALA A 720 -6.15 37.68 16.58
N ILE A 721 -5.07 37.10 16.05
CA ILE A 721 -3.69 37.44 16.45
C ILE A 721 -3.31 38.84 15.94
N ILE A 722 -3.63 39.15 14.68
CA ILE A 722 -3.11 40.36 13.99
C ILE A 722 -3.51 41.67 14.69
N PRO A 723 -4.78 41.93 15.04
CA PRO A 723 -5.16 43.19 15.70
C PRO A 723 -4.53 43.36 17.09
N GLN A 724 -4.43 42.28 17.85
CA GLN A 724 -3.79 42.28 19.18
C GLN A 724 -2.29 42.53 19.07
N LEU A 725 -1.63 41.94 18.08
CA LEU A 725 -0.21 42.13 17.80
C LEU A 725 0.07 43.55 17.27
N ALA A 726 -0.78 44.09 16.39
CA ALA A 726 -0.72 45.47 15.91
C ALA A 726 -0.82 46.48 17.08
N HIS A 727 -1.81 46.29 17.96
CA HIS A 727 -1.97 47.11 19.16
C HIS A 727 -0.76 47.00 20.10
N PHE A 728 -0.22 45.79 20.29
CA PHE A 728 0.97 45.57 21.11
C PHE A 728 2.23 46.22 20.52
N ILE A 729 2.38 46.26 19.19
CA ILE A 729 3.46 46.97 18.49
C ILE A 729 3.36 48.48 18.71
N ALA A 730 2.19 49.08 18.47
CA ALA A 730 1.98 50.52 18.67
C ALA A 730 2.20 50.93 20.14
N LYS A 731 1.70 50.13 21.09
CA LYS A 731 1.92 50.30 22.53
C LYS A 731 3.40 50.18 22.91
N SER A 732 4.14 49.24 22.32
CA SER A 732 5.57 49.05 22.57
C SER A 732 6.45 50.16 21.98
N ALA A 733 5.98 50.81 20.91
CA ALA A 733 6.64 51.98 20.32
C ALA A 733 6.34 53.30 21.05
N GLY A 734 5.27 53.33 21.86
CA GLY A 734 4.81 54.55 22.54
C GLY A 734 4.08 55.55 21.63
N ASP A 735 3.71 55.17 20.41
CA ASP A 735 3.02 56.03 19.44
C ASP A 735 1.82 55.30 18.81
N ILE A 736 0.62 55.76 19.15
CA ILE A 736 -0.64 55.18 18.71
C ILE A 736 -0.81 55.28 17.18
N ARG A 737 -0.21 56.29 16.54
CA ARG A 737 -0.26 56.50 15.07
C ARG A 737 0.43 55.38 14.28
N ILE A 738 1.20 54.52 14.95
CA ILE A 738 1.79 53.32 14.33
C ILE A 738 0.73 52.23 14.13
N PHE A 739 -0.36 52.21 14.92
CA PHE A 739 -1.50 51.34 14.67
C PHE A 739 -2.19 51.70 13.34
N GLU A 740 -2.43 53.00 13.11
CA GLU A 740 -2.98 53.57 11.87
C GLU A 740 -2.07 53.35 10.65
N GLN A 741 -0.78 53.06 10.85
CA GLN A 741 0.20 52.73 9.80
C GLN A 741 0.29 51.23 9.49
N ILE A 742 -0.37 50.36 10.26
CA ILE A 742 -0.44 48.93 10.00
C ILE A 742 -1.70 48.66 9.17
N ASP A 743 -1.49 48.46 7.87
CA ASP A 743 -2.52 47.87 7.01
C ASP A 743 -2.77 46.41 7.43
N GLN A 744 -3.82 46.21 8.22
CA GLN A 744 -4.18 44.92 8.80
C GLN A 744 -4.75 43.96 7.75
N ASP A 745 -5.45 44.47 6.73
CA ASP A 745 -6.01 43.66 5.64
C ASP A 745 -4.88 43.13 4.76
N ALA A 746 -3.95 43.99 4.33
CA ALA A 746 -2.78 43.57 3.54
C ALA A 746 -1.80 42.68 4.34
N TRP A 747 -1.74 42.82 5.67
CA TRP A 747 -0.99 41.92 6.54
C TRP A 747 -1.66 40.55 6.68
N THR A 748 -2.99 40.50 6.80
CA THR A 748 -3.78 39.26 6.86
C THR A 748 -3.76 38.51 5.54
N ALA A 749 -3.67 39.22 4.41
CA ALA A 749 -3.51 38.64 3.07
C ALA A 749 -2.13 38.01 2.79
N GLN A 750 -1.17 38.09 3.73
CA GLN A 750 0.13 37.42 3.57
C GLN A 750 0.01 35.95 3.99
N GLU A 751 -0.10 35.04 3.01
CA GLU A 751 -0.12 33.60 3.26
C GLU A 751 1.16 33.13 3.99
N LEU A 752 0.96 32.42 5.09
CA LEU A 752 2.03 31.76 5.83
C LEU A 752 2.27 30.34 5.27
N PRO A 753 3.43 29.71 5.55
CA PRO A 753 3.63 28.29 5.29
C PRO A 753 2.50 27.44 5.89
N GLU A 754 2.07 26.41 5.16
CA GLU A 754 0.91 25.57 5.51
C GLU A 754 0.87 25.11 6.98
N HIS A 755 2.03 24.74 7.55
CA HIS A 755 2.14 24.26 8.94
C HIS A 755 1.82 25.33 10.01
N CYS A 756 1.69 26.60 9.63
CA CYS A 756 1.24 27.69 10.50
C CYS A 756 -0.30 27.74 10.67
N TYR A 757 -1.04 26.81 10.04
CA TYR A 757 -2.48 26.65 10.21
C TYR A 757 -2.80 25.23 10.68
N LEU A 758 -3.74 25.10 11.62
CA LEU A 758 -4.26 23.80 12.04
C LEU A 758 -4.93 23.09 10.86
N ASN A 759 -4.55 21.85 10.61
CA ASN A 759 -5.30 20.97 9.72
C ASN A 759 -6.47 20.35 10.50
N LEU A 760 -7.70 20.56 10.05
CA LEU A 760 -8.90 20.04 10.70
C LEU A 760 -9.25 18.69 10.07
N ARG A 761 -9.52 17.68 10.90
CA ARG A 761 -9.94 16.33 10.47
C ARG A 761 -11.30 16.02 11.07
N ILE A 762 -12.35 16.06 10.26
CA ILE A 762 -13.73 15.88 10.69
C ILE A 762 -14.10 14.39 10.61
N ILE A 763 -14.55 13.83 11.73
CA ILE A 763 -14.94 12.42 11.84
C ILE A 763 -16.41 12.23 12.21
N ASP A 764 -16.96 11.07 11.84
CA ASP A 764 -18.26 10.60 12.31
C ASP A 764 -18.18 9.96 13.72
N ASP A 765 -19.33 9.54 14.25
CA ASP A 765 -19.43 8.85 15.54
C ASP A 765 -18.74 7.45 15.54
N GLY A 766 -18.35 6.92 14.37
CA GLY A 766 -17.55 5.70 14.20
C GLY A 766 -16.04 5.93 14.11
N GLY A 767 -15.58 7.18 13.97
CA GLY A 767 -14.18 7.55 13.79
C GLY A 767 -13.69 7.54 12.34
N GLN A 768 -14.57 7.30 11.36
CA GLN A 768 -14.28 7.43 9.94
C GLN A 768 -14.19 8.92 9.56
N GLU A 769 -13.30 9.24 8.61
CA GLU A 769 -13.09 10.60 8.12
C GLU A 769 -14.16 10.99 7.10
N LEU A 770 -14.78 12.16 7.30
CA LEU A 770 -15.80 12.72 6.42
C LEU A 770 -15.21 13.78 5.48
N ALA A 771 -14.35 14.65 6.01
CA ALA A 771 -13.54 15.60 5.26
C ALA A 771 -12.37 16.10 6.15
N GLY A 772 -11.37 16.72 5.52
CA GLY A 772 -10.31 17.41 6.22
C GLY A 772 -9.70 18.55 5.41
N GLY A 773 -9.08 19.51 6.09
CA GLY A 773 -8.47 20.69 5.47
C GLY A 773 -8.15 21.81 6.47
N ARG A 774 -7.39 22.83 6.03
CA ARG A 774 -6.94 23.94 6.89
C ARG A 774 -7.92 25.12 6.97
N LYS A 775 -8.93 25.18 6.08
CA LYS A 775 -9.93 26.27 6.01
C LYS A 775 -11.24 25.84 6.66
N LEU A 776 -11.58 26.47 7.78
CA LEU A 776 -12.79 26.15 8.52
C LEU A 776 -14.08 26.45 7.72
N HIS A 777 -14.14 27.56 6.99
CA HIS A 777 -15.34 27.96 6.26
C HIS A 777 -15.71 26.98 5.12
N GLU A 778 -14.73 26.42 4.41
CA GLU A 778 -14.98 25.43 3.34
C GLU A 778 -15.58 24.14 3.94
N LEU A 779 -15.05 23.70 5.09
CA LEU A 779 -15.57 22.54 5.82
C LEU A 779 -16.98 22.80 6.39
N GLN A 780 -17.23 23.98 6.96
CA GLN A 780 -18.56 24.40 7.43
C GLN A 780 -19.56 24.54 6.27
N GLN A 781 -19.14 25.00 5.08
CA GLN A 781 -19.98 25.05 3.89
C GLN A 781 -20.31 23.65 3.36
N GLN A 782 -19.33 22.72 3.36
CA GLN A 782 -19.50 21.36 2.87
C GLN A 782 -20.31 20.47 3.83
N LEU A 783 -20.05 20.55 5.13
CA LEU A 783 -20.55 19.62 6.14
C LEU A 783 -21.46 20.27 7.20
N GLY A 784 -21.60 21.60 7.25
CA GLY A 784 -22.31 22.29 8.34
C GLY A 784 -23.79 21.95 8.44
N GLN A 785 -24.48 21.67 7.32
CA GLN A 785 -25.84 21.16 7.37
C GLN A 785 -25.91 19.72 7.93
N ALA A 786 -24.93 18.87 7.62
CA ALA A 786 -24.83 17.55 8.23
C ALA A 786 -24.51 17.66 9.73
N ALA A 787 -23.62 18.57 10.12
CA ALA A 787 -23.32 18.86 11.52
C ALA A 787 -24.55 19.30 12.32
N ALA A 788 -25.33 20.25 11.81
CA ALA A 788 -26.55 20.72 12.47
C ALA A 788 -27.64 19.63 12.57
N VAL A 789 -27.74 18.73 11.58
CA VAL A 789 -28.64 17.56 11.65
C VAL A 789 -28.12 16.56 12.69
N THR A 790 -26.86 16.14 12.59
CA THR A 790 -26.26 15.17 13.51
C THR A 790 -26.27 15.68 14.95
N PHE A 791 -26.01 16.97 15.20
CA PHE A 791 -26.09 17.58 16.54
C PHE A 791 -27.45 17.36 17.22
N ARG A 792 -28.53 17.30 16.44
CA ARG A 792 -29.92 17.09 16.90
C ARG A 792 -30.31 15.62 17.10
N ASP A 793 -29.47 14.64 16.73
CA ASP A 793 -29.80 13.24 17.03
C ASP A 793 -29.93 13.05 18.55
N ASN A 794 -31.06 12.46 18.97
CA ASN A 794 -31.45 12.23 20.36
C ASN A 794 -31.83 13.48 21.18
N THR A 795 -31.89 14.69 20.61
CA THR A 795 -32.35 15.91 21.34
C THR A 795 -33.87 16.09 21.36
N GLN A 796 -34.62 15.02 21.08
CA GLN A 796 -36.09 15.02 20.90
C GLN A 796 -36.86 15.49 22.14
N GLU A 797 -36.28 15.36 23.33
CA GLU A 797 -36.87 15.86 24.59
C GLU A 797 -36.96 17.41 24.67
N PHE A 798 -36.18 18.13 23.86
CA PHE A 798 -36.20 19.59 23.78
C PHE A 798 -36.89 20.13 22.51
N GLU A 799 -37.26 19.25 21.58
CA GLU A 799 -37.88 19.63 20.31
C GLU A 799 -39.39 19.41 20.29
N ARG A 800 -40.08 20.10 19.38
CA ARG A 800 -41.52 19.87 19.16
C ARG A 800 -41.96 20.23 17.75
N ASP A 801 -42.57 19.27 17.07
CA ASP A 801 -43.15 19.48 15.73
C ASP A 801 -44.48 20.25 15.78
N ASN A 802 -44.85 20.85 14.65
CA ASN A 802 -46.19 21.40 14.36
C ASN A 802 -46.69 22.45 15.38
N VAL A 803 -45.82 23.36 15.78
CA VAL A 803 -46.13 24.51 16.65
C VAL A 803 -47.07 25.46 15.90
N THR A 804 -48.34 25.53 16.31
CA THR A 804 -49.37 26.41 15.69
C THR A 804 -49.88 27.50 16.64
N THR A 805 -49.54 27.38 17.92
CA THR A 805 -49.82 28.33 19.02
C THR A 805 -48.56 28.57 19.84
N TRP A 806 -48.58 29.54 20.76
CA TRP A 806 -47.52 29.64 21.77
C TRP A 806 -47.87 28.79 23.00
N ASP A 807 -47.64 27.49 22.88
CA ASP A 807 -47.82 26.47 23.93
C ASP A 807 -46.51 25.75 24.28
N ILE A 808 -45.36 26.37 23.92
CA ILE A 808 -43.99 25.91 24.21
C ILE A 808 -43.41 26.44 25.53
N GLY A 809 -44.24 27.09 26.37
CA GLY A 809 -43.80 27.67 27.64
C GLY A 809 -42.86 28.88 27.49
N THR A 810 -41.77 28.89 28.24
CA THR A 810 -40.71 29.90 28.18
C THR A 810 -39.43 29.26 27.64
N LEU A 811 -38.87 29.81 26.57
CA LEU A 811 -37.67 29.29 25.92
C LEU A 811 -36.41 29.81 26.62
N PRO A 812 -35.58 28.93 27.24
CA PRO A 812 -34.27 29.34 27.75
C PRO A 812 -33.37 29.85 26.63
N GLU A 813 -32.32 30.60 26.99
CA GLU A 813 -31.30 31.06 26.04
C GLU A 813 -30.49 29.88 25.49
N SER A 814 -30.05 28.98 26.36
CA SER A 814 -29.31 27.76 25.99
C SER A 814 -29.69 26.55 26.84
N ILE A 815 -29.41 25.35 26.33
CA ILE A 815 -29.61 24.05 26.97
C ILE A 815 -28.30 23.25 26.91
N LYS A 816 -27.91 22.66 28.04
CA LYS A 816 -26.74 21.77 28.13
C LYS A 816 -27.20 20.32 28.18
N PHE A 817 -26.65 19.49 27.30
CA PHE A 817 -27.02 18.07 27.16
C PHE A 817 -25.80 17.19 26.87
N ALA A 818 -25.92 15.90 27.18
CA ALA A 818 -24.84 14.94 26.99
C ALA A 818 -25.02 14.15 25.67
N ARG A 819 -23.96 14.05 24.86
CA ARG A 819 -23.90 13.13 23.71
C ARG A 819 -22.69 12.22 23.85
N GLY A 820 -22.90 10.93 24.11
CA GLY A 820 -21.84 9.95 24.29
C GLY A 820 -20.90 10.30 25.46
N LYS A 821 -19.74 10.88 25.15
CA LYS A 821 -18.75 11.36 26.15
C LYS A 821 -18.57 12.89 26.16
N GLN A 822 -19.37 13.63 25.39
CA GLN A 822 -19.31 15.09 25.28
C GLN A 822 -20.46 15.74 26.06
N GLN A 823 -20.21 16.96 26.52
CA GLN A 823 -21.23 17.89 27.02
C GLN A 823 -21.35 19.00 25.98
N LEU A 824 -22.53 19.14 25.38
CA LEU A 824 -22.80 20.10 24.31
C LEU A 824 -23.78 21.16 24.81
N THR A 825 -23.66 22.40 24.32
CA THR A 825 -24.58 23.50 24.63
C THR A 825 -25.34 23.91 23.36
N GLY A 826 -26.61 23.55 23.27
CA GLY A 826 -27.49 23.95 22.15
C GLY A 826 -28.36 25.18 22.49
N TYR A 827 -28.92 25.78 21.46
CA TYR A 827 -29.72 27.02 21.55
C TYR A 827 -31.10 26.78 20.93
N LEU A 828 -32.18 27.08 21.65
CA LEU A 828 -33.54 26.83 21.14
C LEU A 828 -34.02 27.94 20.22
N GLY A 829 -34.57 27.55 19.07
CA GLY A 829 -35.24 28.44 18.12
C GLY A 829 -36.50 27.80 17.52
N LEU A 830 -37.45 28.64 17.12
CA LEU A 830 -38.58 28.20 16.29
C LEU A 830 -38.14 28.19 14.83
N GLN A 831 -38.07 27.04 14.18
CA GLN A 831 -37.66 26.92 12.77
C GLN A 831 -38.89 26.70 11.88
N LYS A 832 -38.86 27.32 10.69
CA LYS A 832 -39.79 26.99 9.59
C LYS A 832 -39.25 25.78 8.82
N GLU A 833 -40.01 24.70 8.78
CA GLU A 833 -39.68 23.49 8.04
C GLU A 833 -39.98 23.63 6.54
N LYS A 834 -39.38 22.75 5.73
CA LYS A 834 -39.53 22.76 4.25
C LYS A 834 -40.97 22.54 3.77
N ASP A 835 -41.80 21.90 4.59
CA ASP A 835 -43.24 21.68 4.33
C ASP A 835 -44.15 22.83 4.82
N GLY A 836 -43.55 23.90 5.36
CA GLY A 836 -44.28 25.06 5.88
C GLY A 836 -44.79 24.90 7.31
N ARG A 837 -44.57 23.75 7.97
CA ARG A 837 -44.81 23.62 9.42
C ARG A 837 -43.76 24.41 10.20
N ILE A 838 -44.07 24.70 11.46
CA ILE A 838 -43.17 25.36 12.39
C ILE A 838 -42.81 24.33 13.46
N ALA A 839 -41.55 24.26 13.85
CA ALA A 839 -41.09 23.36 14.90
C ALA A 839 -40.17 24.09 15.88
N LEU A 840 -40.19 23.69 17.15
CA LEU A 840 -39.17 24.05 18.11
C LEU A 840 -37.97 23.12 17.88
N ARG A 841 -36.82 23.70 17.53
CA ARG A 841 -35.59 23.00 17.17
C ARG A 841 -34.42 23.44 18.03
N LEU A 842 -33.47 22.52 18.27
CA LEU A 842 -32.21 22.83 18.92
C LEU A 842 -31.13 23.10 17.87
N CYS A 843 -30.56 24.30 17.89
CA CYS A 843 -29.44 24.70 17.04
C CYS A 843 -28.11 24.56 17.80
N ASP A 844 -27.02 24.46 17.03
CA ASP A 844 -25.65 24.30 17.50
C ASP A 844 -24.94 25.64 17.77
N THR A 845 -25.35 26.75 17.14
CA THR A 845 -24.89 28.12 17.43
C THR A 845 -26.04 29.08 17.78
N THR A 846 -25.69 30.19 18.43
CA THR A 846 -26.64 31.23 18.86
C THR A 846 -27.27 31.94 17.66
N GLU A 847 -26.46 32.30 16.67
CA GLU A 847 -26.83 33.08 15.49
C GLU A 847 -27.82 32.28 14.61
N ALA A 848 -27.57 30.98 14.46
CA ALA A 848 -28.47 30.06 13.77
C ALA A 848 -29.82 29.94 14.51
N ALA A 849 -29.79 29.87 15.86
CA ALA A 849 -30.99 29.82 16.67
C ALA A 849 -31.81 31.12 16.57
N GLU A 850 -31.18 32.29 16.63
CA GLU A 850 -31.84 33.59 16.53
C GLU A 850 -32.42 33.84 15.14
N GLN A 851 -31.66 33.55 14.08
CA GLN A 851 -32.13 33.70 12.69
C GLN A 851 -33.31 32.77 12.41
N ALA A 852 -33.23 31.50 12.84
CA ALA A 852 -34.36 30.58 12.77
C ALA A 852 -35.55 31.13 13.56
N HIS A 853 -35.34 31.46 14.85
CA HIS A 853 -36.38 31.90 15.77
C HIS A 853 -37.14 33.13 15.28
N ARG A 854 -36.47 34.14 14.71
CA ARG A 854 -37.11 35.29 14.06
C ARG A 854 -38.08 34.84 12.97
N GLN A 855 -37.65 33.95 12.08
CA GLN A 855 -38.49 33.45 10.99
C GLN A 855 -39.66 32.59 11.51
N GLY A 856 -39.42 31.66 12.45
CA GLY A 856 -40.47 30.84 13.03
C GLY A 856 -41.50 31.64 13.84
N VAL A 857 -41.07 32.69 14.56
CA VAL A 857 -41.98 33.65 15.21
C VAL A 857 -42.83 34.38 14.17
N ILE A 858 -42.24 34.87 13.07
CA ILE A 858 -42.99 35.55 12.01
C ILE A 858 -44.06 34.63 11.41
N GLU A 859 -43.73 33.40 11.05
CA GLU A 859 -44.71 32.45 10.51
C GLU A 859 -45.77 32.06 11.55
N LEU A 860 -45.40 31.91 12.84
CA LEU A 860 -46.35 31.64 13.93
C LEU A 860 -47.32 32.81 14.13
N MET A 861 -46.83 34.04 13.98
CA MET A 861 -47.66 35.24 13.99
C MET A 861 -48.58 35.29 12.77
N LYS A 862 -48.17 34.85 11.57
CA LYS A 862 -49.10 34.70 10.42
C LYS A 862 -50.24 33.73 10.73
N LEU A 863 -49.96 32.62 11.44
CA LEU A 863 -51.00 31.67 11.84
C LEU A 863 -52.01 32.25 12.86
N GLN A 864 -51.61 33.25 13.66
CA GLN A 864 -52.44 33.95 14.64
C GLN A 864 -53.08 35.25 14.10
N LEU A 865 -52.66 35.68 12.90
CA LEU A 865 -53.11 36.87 12.20
C LEU A 865 -53.69 36.54 10.81
N LYS A 866 -54.24 35.32 10.64
CA LYS A 866 -54.69 34.75 9.36
C LYS A 866 -55.57 35.69 8.55
N GLU A 867 -56.57 36.33 9.15
CA GLU A 867 -57.44 37.26 8.40
C GLU A 867 -56.70 38.56 8.02
N GLN A 868 -55.80 39.09 8.86
CA GLN A 868 -54.97 40.26 8.51
C GLN A 868 -53.94 39.95 7.41
N VAL A 869 -53.38 38.74 7.39
CA VAL A 869 -52.48 38.26 6.33
C VAL A 869 -53.25 37.96 5.04
N LYS A 870 -54.46 37.40 5.14
CA LYS A 870 -55.38 37.25 4.00
C LYS A 870 -55.80 38.61 3.43
N ASP A 871 -55.97 39.64 4.27
CA ASP A 871 -56.21 41.03 3.85
C ASP A 871 -54.95 41.73 3.29
N LEU A 872 -53.73 41.25 3.60
CA LEU A 872 -52.52 41.60 2.86
C LEU A 872 -52.56 40.96 1.46
N ASN A 873 -52.77 39.64 1.38
CA ASN A 873 -52.75 38.85 0.15
C ASN A 873 -53.91 39.20 -0.82
N LYS A 874 -55.03 39.76 -0.33
CA LYS A 874 -56.08 40.36 -1.18
C LYS A 874 -55.58 41.55 -2.03
N GLY A 875 -54.41 42.08 -1.73
CA GLY A 875 -53.70 43.05 -2.57
C GLY A 875 -53.15 44.24 -1.78
N ILE A 876 -51.95 44.66 -2.16
CA ILE A 876 -51.40 45.99 -1.87
C ILE A 876 -52.05 46.97 -2.86
N GLN A 877 -52.37 48.21 -2.44
CA GLN A 877 -53.09 49.15 -3.30
C GLN A 877 -52.22 49.54 -4.50
N GLY A 878 -52.79 49.50 -5.71
CA GLY A 878 -52.05 49.75 -6.96
C GLY A 878 -50.99 48.69 -7.31
N PHE A 879 -50.97 47.53 -6.62
CA PHE A 879 -50.00 46.46 -6.87
C PHE A 879 -49.93 46.04 -8.34
N THR A 880 -51.08 45.81 -8.98
CA THR A 880 -51.16 45.40 -10.40
C THR A 880 -50.46 46.41 -11.32
N GLN A 881 -50.60 47.70 -11.04
CA GLN A 881 -49.96 48.76 -11.81
C GLN A 881 -48.44 48.75 -11.57
N ALA A 882 -48.01 48.65 -10.32
CA ALA A 882 -46.58 48.55 -9.98
C ALA A 882 -45.91 47.30 -10.61
N ALA A 883 -46.57 46.14 -10.59
CA ALA A 883 -46.08 44.89 -11.18
C ALA A 883 -45.99 44.97 -12.72
N MET A 884 -46.95 45.62 -13.39
CA MET A 884 -46.87 45.88 -14.84
C MET A 884 -45.68 46.77 -15.23
N LEU A 885 -45.29 47.71 -14.37
CA LEU A 885 -44.11 48.54 -14.58
C LEU A 885 -42.81 47.78 -14.25
N LEU A 886 -42.79 47.01 -13.16
CA LEU A 886 -41.66 46.19 -12.70
C LEU A 886 -41.61 44.79 -13.35
N LYS A 887 -42.02 44.68 -14.63
CA LYS A 887 -42.22 43.44 -15.39
C LYS A 887 -41.02 42.49 -15.53
N HIS A 888 -39.84 42.87 -15.05
CA HIS A 888 -38.65 42.02 -14.96
C HIS A 888 -38.63 41.14 -13.71
N ILE A 889 -39.54 41.37 -12.77
CA ILE A 889 -39.84 40.49 -11.63
C ILE A 889 -41.19 39.81 -11.92
N ASN A 890 -41.33 38.51 -11.61
CA ASN A 890 -42.62 37.83 -11.68
C ASN A 890 -43.57 38.40 -10.59
N ALA A 891 -44.84 38.59 -10.93
CA ALA A 891 -45.82 39.23 -10.05
C ALA A 891 -46.04 38.45 -8.74
N ASP A 892 -46.13 37.12 -8.79
CA ASP A 892 -46.37 36.29 -7.61
C ASP A 892 -45.17 36.35 -6.65
N THR A 893 -43.95 36.19 -7.17
CA THR A 893 -42.71 36.33 -6.37
C THR A 893 -42.52 37.72 -5.79
N LEU A 894 -42.97 38.78 -6.48
CA LEU A 894 -42.97 40.13 -5.96
C LEU A 894 -44.04 40.30 -4.84
N CYS A 895 -45.21 39.69 -5.00
CA CYS A 895 -46.27 39.71 -3.99
C CYS A 895 -45.83 39.02 -2.69
N ASP A 896 -45.18 37.86 -2.81
CA ASP A 896 -44.61 37.11 -1.68
C ASP A 896 -43.49 37.91 -0.97
N ASP A 897 -42.53 38.47 -1.72
CA ASP A 897 -41.42 39.27 -1.18
C ASP A 897 -41.92 40.52 -0.45
N LEU A 898 -42.89 41.25 -1.02
CA LEU A 898 -43.56 42.38 -0.35
C LEU A 898 -44.32 41.94 0.90
N THR A 899 -44.99 40.78 0.86
CA THR A 899 -45.74 40.24 2.00
C THR A 899 -44.80 39.83 3.14
N GLN A 900 -43.65 39.23 2.84
CA GLN A 900 -42.62 38.92 3.82
C GLN A 900 -42.03 40.20 4.45
N ALA A 901 -41.68 41.20 3.64
CA ALA A 901 -41.17 42.49 4.12
C ALA A 901 -42.18 43.23 5.03
N VAL A 902 -43.47 43.24 4.68
CA VAL A 902 -44.52 43.79 5.54
C VAL A 902 -44.68 42.97 6.82
N CYS A 903 -44.64 41.64 6.75
CA CYS A 903 -44.76 40.79 7.94
C CYS A 903 -43.60 41.02 8.91
N ASP A 904 -42.34 40.92 8.48
CA ASP A 904 -41.17 41.13 9.34
C ASP A 904 -41.21 42.51 10.02
N ARG A 905 -41.47 43.57 9.24
CA ARG A 905 -41.51 44.94 9.77
C ARG A 905 -42.69 45.20 10.71
N ALA A 906 -43.88 44.71 10.39
CA ALA A 906 -45.06 44.94 11.21
C ALA A 906 -45.07 44.06 12.48
N PHE A 907 -44.59 42.82 12.36
CA PHE A 907 -44.66 41.84 13.45
C PHE A 907 -43.53 42.02 14.46
N ILE A 908 -42.30 42.26 14.01
CA ILE A 908 -41.12 42.38 14.87
C ILE A 908 -40.54 43.80 14.71
N GLY A 909 -39.99 44.11 13.54
CA GLY A 909 -39.25 45.35 13.32
C GLY A 909 -37.97 45.40 14.15
N GLU A 910 -37.87 46.38 15.05
CA GLU A 910 -36.75 46.53 16.00
C GLU A 910 -37.09 46.02 17.42
N ASP A 911 -38.23 45.36 17.62
CA ASP A 911 -38.61 44.81 18.92
C ASP A 911 -37.86 43.50 19.21
N GLU A 912 -37.55 43.23 20.48
CA GLU A 912 -36.96 41.97 20.95
C GLU A 912 -37.79 40.74 20.56
N LEU A 913 -37.11 39.61 20.29
CA LEU A 913 -37.79 38.35 19.95
C LEU A 913 -38.56 37.79 21.17
N PRO A 914 -39.86 37.48 21.04
CA PRO A 914 -40.63 36.96 22.16
C PRO A 914 -40.20 35.52 22.49
N ARG A 915 -39.56 35.30 23.65
CA ARG A 915 -39.20 33.96 24.17
C ARG A 915 -40.22 33.35 25.14
N ASN A 916 -41.38 33.98 25.35
CA ASN A 916 -42.46 33.47 26.20
C ASN A 916 -43.85 33.93 25.75
N GLU A 917 -44.90 33.28 26.26
CA GLU A 917 -46.29 33.49 25.83
C GLU A 917 -46.80 34.92 26.06
N LYS A 918 -46.39 35.57 27.16
CA LYS A 918 -46.78 36.96 27.46
C LYS A 918 -46.18 37.91 26.42
N ALA A 919 -44.86 37.80 26.18
CA ALA A 919 -44.18 38.59 25.16
C ALA A 919 -44.79 38.37 23.77
N PHE A 920 -45.10 37.12 23.40
CA PHE A 920 -45.74 36.79 22.12
C PHE A 920 -47.14 37.41 21.99
N LYS A 921 -47.97 37.36 23.05
CA LYS A 921 -49.30 37.99 23.08
C LYS A 921 -49.23 39.52 22.98
N GLU A 922 -48.25 40.14 23.64
CA GLU A 922 -47.99 41.59 23.49
C GLU A 922 -47.53 41.92 22.07
N GLN A 923 -46.67 41.10 21.47
CA GLN A 923 -46.16 41.30 20.11
C GLN A 923 -47.27 41.15 19.06
N ILE A 924 -48.18 40.19 19.22
CA ILE A 924 -49.42 40.07 18.42
C ILE A 924 -50.29 41.33 18.51
N LYS A 925 -50.40 41.95 19.69
CA LYS A 925 -51.13 43.21 19.88
C LYS A 925 -50.44 44.38 19.16
N ARG A 926 -49.11 44.50 19.27
CA ARG A 926 -48.32 45.52 18.53
C ARG A 926 -48.48 45.32 17.02
N ALA A 927 -48.31 44.10 16.53
CA ALA A 927 -48.45 43.73 15.12
C ALA A 927 -49.80 44.14 14.52
N ARG A 928 -50.92 43.86 15.20
CA ARG A 928 -52.25 44.28 14.75
C ARG A 928 -52.40 45.80 14.60
N SER A 929 -51.74 46.58 15.46
CA SER A 929 -51.75 48.05 15.36
C SER A 929 -50.80 48.61 14.29
N ARG A 930 -49.65 47.95 14.05
CA ARG A 930 -48.63 48.37 13.07
C ARG A 930 -49.01 48.01 11.63
N LEU A 931 -49.62 46.85 11.42
CA LEU A 931 -49.83 46.25 10.09
C LEU A 931 -50.55 47.16 9.08
N PRO A 932 -51.63 47.89 9.42
CA PRO A 932 -52.29 48.80 8.47
C PRO A 932 -51.34 49.91 7.98
N ALA A 933 -50.64 50.58 8.90
CA ALA A 933 -49.73 51.68 8.58
C ALA A 933 -48.48 51.20 7.82
N VAL A 934 -47.95 50.02 8.14
CA VAL A 934 -46.83 49.41 7.39
C VAL A 934 -47.28 49.02 5.97
N LYS A 935 -48.49 48.43 5.82
CA LYS A 935 -49.06 48.11 4.51
C LYS A 935 -49.24 49.36 3.65
N GLU A 936 -49.83 50.42 4.20
CA GLU A 936 -50.06 51.68 3.50
C GLU A 936 -48.76 52.37 3.08
N ALA A 937 -47.80 52.49 4.00
CA ALA A 937 -46.50 53.10 3.71
C ALA A 937 -45.75 52.36 2.60
N LEU A 938 -45.64 51.03 2.69
CA LEU A 938 -44.99 50.20 1.67
C LEU A 938 -45.77 50.18 0.35
N SER A 939 -47.10 50.23 0.37
CA SER A 939 -47.94 50.41 -0.82
C SER A 939 -47.59 51.68 -1.58
N ARG A 940 -47.42 52.80 -0.87
CA ARG A 940 -47.02 54.08 -1.45
C ARG A 940 -45.59 54.04 -1.98
N TYR A 941 -44.63 53.56 -1.19
CA TYR A 941 -43.23 53.47 -1.62
C TYR A 941 -43.06 52.57 -2.85
N LEU A 942 -43.81 51.47 -2.95
CA LEU A 942 -43.83 50.60 -4.13
C LEU A 942 -44.35 51.34 -5.38
N GLN A 943 -45.47 52.07 -5.27
CA GLN A 943 -46.00 52.87 -6.39
C GLN A 943 -45.02 53.97 -6.83
N GLU A 944 -44.48 54.74 -5.88
CA GLU A 944 -43.50 55.80 -6.17
C GLU A 944 -42.22 55.24 -6.82
N THR A 945 -41.75 54.06 -6.38
CA THR A 945 -40.58 53.36 -6.93
C THR A 945 -40.87 52.82 -8.33
N ALA A 946 -42.03 52.18 -8.55
CA ALA A 946 -42.41 51.62 -9.85
C ALA A 946 -42.64 52.70 -10.91
N ALA A 947 -43.22 53.85 -10.52
CA ALA A 947 -43.37 55.01 -11.40
C ALA A 947 -42.01 55.61 -11.79
N ALA A 948 -41.11 55.83 -10.82
CA ALA A 948 -39.76 56.33 -11.10
C ALA A 948 -38.92 55.34 -11.94
N TYR A 949 -39.10 54.03 -11.73
CA TYR A 949 -38.49 52.98 -12.56
C TYR A 949 -39.00 53.05 -14.01
N ALA A 950 -40.31 53.20 -14.22
CA ALA A 950 -40.90 53.29 -15.54
C ALA A 950 -40.42 54.52 -16.32
N GLU A 951 -40.35 55.68 -15.65
CA GLU A 951 -39.82 56.92 -16.25
C GLU A 951 -38.35 56.77 -16.66
N LEU A 952 -37.51 56.27 -15.75
CA LEU A 952 -36.09 56.00 -16.01
C LEU A 952 -35.92 55.00 -17.16
N ASN A 953 -36.63 53.87 -17.12
CA ASN A 953 -36.52 52.82 -18.12
C ASN A 953 -37.07 53.24 -19.50
N GLY A 954 -38.03 54.16 -19.56
CA GLY A 954 -38.45 54.82 -20.80
C GLY A 954 -37.37 55.71 -21.41
N LYS A 955 -36.49 56.29 -20.58
CA LYS A 955 -35.34 57.12 -20.98
C LYS A 955 -34.06 56.30 -21.29
N LEU A 956 -34.00 55.01 -20.92
CA LEU A 956 -32.86 54.09 -21.17
C LEU A 956 -32.77 53.58 -22.63
N GLY A 957 -32.58 54.51 -23.57
CA GLY A 957 -32.31 54.24 -24.99
C GLY A 957 -30.85 53.87 -25.30
N LYS A 958 -30.29 54.38 -26.41
CA LYS A 958 -28.86 54.22 -26.78
C LYS A 958 -27.92 55.17 -26.01
N HIS A 959 -28.28 55.59 -24.80
CA HIS A 959 -27.49 56.56 -24.03
C HIS A 959 -26.21 55.90 -23.46
N PRO A 960 -25.03 56.57 -23.40
CA PRO A 960 -23.78 55.98 -22.92
C PRO A 960 -23.89 55.33 -21.52
N LEU A 961 -24.60 55.96 -20.58
CA LEU A 961 -24.82 55.43 -19.24
C LEU A 961 -25.78 54.21 -19.16
N THR A 962 -26.38 53.76 -20.26
CA THR A 962 -27.46 52.75 -20.24
C THR A 962 -27.02 51.41 -19.65
N HIS A 963 -25.78 50.98 -19.91
CA HIS A 963 -25.25 49.74 -19.35
C HIS A 963 -25.11 49.84 -17.82
N LEU A 964 -24.47 50.91 -17.36
CA LEU A 964 -24.19 51.19 -15.95
C LEU A 964 -25.47 51.30 -15.12
N LEU A 965 -26.45 52.05 -15.61
CA LEU A 965 -27.74 52.23 -14.91
C LEU A 965 -28.57 50.94 -14.92
N LYS A 966 -28.50 50.10 -15.97
CA LYS A 966 -29.16 48.78 -15.97
C LYS A 966 -28.55 47.82 -14.95
N LEU A 967 -27.22 47.83 -14.80
CA LEU A 967 -26.55 47.06 -13.73
C LEU A 967 -26.99 47.54 -12.34
N ARG A 968 -27.06 48.86 -12.11
CA ARG A 968 -27.55 49.42 -10.83
C ARG A 968 -29.01 49.08 -10.54
N LEU A 969 -29.86 49.08 -11.57
CA LEU A 969 -31.26 48.65 -11.47
C LEU A 969 -31.38 47.18 -11.07
N GLN A 970 -30.49 46.31 -11.55
CA GLN A 970 -30.42 44.92 -11.10
C GLN A 970 -29.94 44.82 -9.64
N THR A 971 -29.00 45.66 -9.19
CA THR A 971 -28.55 45.70 -7.78
C THR A 971 -29.64 46.17 -6.81
N LEU A 972 -30.49 47.13 -7.21
CA LEU A 972 -31.55 47.70 -6.37
C LEU A 972 -32.89 46.97 -6.46
N LEU A 973 -33.27 46.46 -7.63
CA LEU A 973 -34.62 45.95 -7.94
C LEU A 973 -34.61 44.55 -8.57
N ALA A 974 -33.68 43.67 -8.18
CA ALA A 974 -33.78 42.23 -8.45
C ALA A 974 -34.86 41.57 -7.57
N ALA A 975 -35.36 40.38 -7.96
CA ALA A 975 -36.27 39.59 -7.14
C ALA A 975 -35.73 39.39 -5.70
N GLY A 976 -36.59 39.52 -4.70
CA GLY A 976 -36.19 39.54 -3.29
C GLY A 976 -35.71 40.90 -2.76
N PHE A 977 -35.85 42.01 -3.51
CA PHE A 977 -35.40 43.33 -3.04
C PHE A 977 -36.23 43.86 -1.88
N ALA A 978 -37.50 43.48 -1.75
CA ALA A 978 -38.37 44.03 -0.71
C ALA A 978 -37.89 43.58 0.67
N THR A 979 -37.62 42.28 0.83
CA THR A 979 -37.07 41.71 2.08
C THR A 979 -35.61 42.14 2.32
N ARG A 980 -34.82 42.38 1.27
CA ARG A 980 -33.42 42.85 1.39
C ARG A 980 -33.25 44.36 1.61
N THR A 981 -34.31 45.17 1.53
CA THR A 981 -34.23 46.63 1.70
C THR A 981 -34.59 47.02 3.14
N PRO A 982 -33.66 47.56 3.94
CA PRO A 982 -33.95 48.03 5.30
C PRO A 982 -35.07 49.07 5.30
N TRP A 983 -35.91 49.07 6.34
CA TRP A 983 -37.12 49.90 6.38
C TRP A 983 -36.87 51.40 6.13
N ALA A 984 -35.74 51.93 6.62
CA ALA A 984 -35.33 53.31 6.41
C ALA A 984 -35.11 53.70 4.93
N GLN A 985 -34.78 52.74 4.07
CA GLN A 985 -34.36 52.98 2.69
C GLN A 985 -35.51 52.88 1.66
N TRP A 986 -36.64 52.29 2.04
CA TRP A 986 -37.87 52.31 1.24
C TRP A 986 -38.31 53.70 0.74
N PRO A 987 -38.40 54.76 1.58
CA PRO A 987 -38.67 56.11 1.10
C PRO A 987 -37.54 56.72 0.24
N ARG A 988 -36.36 56.10 0.16
CA ARG A 988 -35.23 56.57 -0.65
C ARG A 988 -35.15 55.88 -2.02
N LEU A 989 -35.70 54.67 -2.20
CA LEU A 989 -35.74 53.98 -3.50
C LEU A 989 -36.28 54.85 -4.67
N PRO A 990 -37.40 55.58 -4.55
CA PRO A 990 -37.87 56.46 -5.62
C PRO A 990 -36.90 57.61 -5.93
N ILE A 991 -36.13 58.04 -4.93
CA ILE A 991 -35.20 59.17 -5.01
C ILE A 991 -33.91 58.75 -5.71
N TYR A 992 -33.41 57.53 -5.45
CA TYR A 992 -32.28 56.96 -6.20
C TYR A 992 -32.61 56.82 -7.69
N LEU A 993 -33.81 56.35 -8.03
CA LEU A 993 -34.27 56.24 -9.42
C LEU A 993 -34.41 57.61 -10.10
N LYS A 994 -35.01 58.59 -9.43
CA LYS A 994 -35.10 59.98 -9.93
C LYS A 994 -33.71 60.62 -10.08
N ALA A 995 -32.75 60.30 -9.22
CA ALA A 995 -31.37 60.76 -9.36
C ALA A 995 -30.68 60.19 -10.61
N MET A 996 -30.94 58.93 -10.98
CA MET A 996 -30.48 58.34 -12.23
C MET A 996 -31.12 59.01 -13.46
N THR A 997 -32.40 59.35 -13.40
CA THR A 997 -33.08 60.11 -14.46
C THR A 997 -32.47 61.49 -14.66
N LEU A 998 -32.28 62.26 -13.58
CA LEU A 998 -31.64 63.57 -13.64
C LEU A 998 -30.18 63.50 -14.12
N ARG A 999 -29.47 62.41 -13.81
CA ARG A 999 -28.13 62.14 -14.34
C ARG A 999 -28.15 61.95 -15.87
N LEU A 1000 -29.08 61.15 -16.41
CA LEU A 1000 -29.24 60.97 -17.86
C LEU A 1000 -29.48 62.33 -18.56
N GLU A 1001 -30.34 63.16 -18.00
CA GLU A 1001 -30.69 64.48 -18.57
C GLU A 1001 -29.52 65.46 -18.53
N LYS A 1002 -28.71 65.44 -17.47
CA LYS A 1002 -27.59 66.37 -17.25
C LYS A 1002 -26.26 65.87 -17.83
N TYR A 1003 -26.13 64.58 -18.16
CA TYR A 1003 -24.89 63.96 -18.66
C TYR A 1003 -24.27 64.71 -19.85
N SER A 1004 -25.09 65.12 -20.81
CA SER A 1004 -24.66 65.84 -22.02
C SER A 1004 -23.95 67.17 -21.74
N SER A 1005 -24.18 67.79 -20.57
CA SER A 1005 -23.57 69.07 -20.20
C SER A 1005 -22.09 68.95 -19.82
N ASN A 1006 -21.65 67.83 -19.24
CA ASN A 1006 -20.25 67.57 -18.91
C ASN A 1006 -19.97 66.06 -18.66
N PRO A 1007 -19.78 65.25 -19.71
CA PRO A 1007 -19.48 63.82 -19.58
C PRO A 1007 -18.20 63.52 -18.80
N ALA A 1008 -17.17 64.36 -18.91
CA ALA A 1008 -15.90 64.15 -18.21
C ALA A 1008 -16.04 64.29 -16.68
N ARG A 1009 -16.85 65.26 -16.22
CA ARG A 1009 -17.18 65.42 -14.80
C ARG A 1009 -18.09 64.31 -14.26
N ASP A 1010 -18.97 63.76 -15.10
CA ASP A 1010 -19.78 62.60 -14.75
C ASP A 1010 -18.91 61.35 -14.57
N ALA A 1011 -17.98 61.10 -15.50
CA ALA A 1011 -17.03 59.98 -15.43
C ALA A 1011 -16.09 60.08 -14.22
N ALA A 1012 -15.56 61.27 -13.90
CA ALA A 1012 -14.72 61.46 -12.70
C ALA A 1012 -15.48 61.14 -11.41
N ARG A 1013 -16.73 61.62 -11.28
CA ARG A 1013 -17.61 61.33 -10.14
C ARG A 1013 -18.00 59.85 -10.04
N GLU A 1014 -18.12 59.17 -11.18
CA GLU A 1014 -18.36 57.72 -11.19
C GLU A 1014 -17.12 56.96 -10.69
N ALA A 1015 -15.90 57.39 -11.03
CA ALA A 1015 -14.68 56.80 -10.50
C ALA A 1015 -14.60 56.93 -8.96
N ASP A 1016 -14.88 58.12 -8.41
CA ASP A 1016 -14.98 58.35 -6.95
C ASP A 1016 -15.94 57.36 -6.24
N ILE A 1017 -17.00 56.93 -6.94
CA ILE A 1017 -18.00 55.99 -6.42
C ILE A 1017 -17.56 54.53 -6.63
N GLN A 1018 -16.95 54.21 -7.78
CA GLN A 1018 -16.50 52.85 -8.09
C GLN A 1018 -15.36 52.42 -7.15
N GLU A 1019 -14.47 53.33 -6.77
CA GLU A 1019 -13.47 53.10 -5.71
C GLU A 1019 -14.14 52.69 -4.39
N LEU A 1020 -15.11 53.47 -3.90
CA LEU A 1020 -15.85 53.17 -2.67
C LEU A 1020 -16.69 51.89 -2.74
N GLU A 1021 -17.24 51.53 -3.91
CA GLU A 1021 -17.98 50.28 -4.08
C GLU A 1021 -17.05 49.06 -4.22
N GLN A 1022 -15.87 49.23 -4.81
CA GLN A 1022 -14.85 48.18 -4.86
C GLN A 1022 -14.32 47.90 -3.45
N MET A 1023 -13.95 48.93 -2.67
CA MET A 1023 -13.57 48.78 -1.26
C MET A 1023 -14.66 48.06 -0.44
N TRP A 1024 -15.93 48.46 -0.63
CA TRP A 1024 -17.07 47.81 0.03
C TRP A 1024 -17.25 46.34 -0.38
N GLN A 1025 -17.12 46.02 -1.67
CA GLN A 1025 -17.21 44.64 -2.17
C GLN A 1025 -16.04 43.78 -1.67
N GLU A 1026 -14.79 44.25 -1.82
CA GLU A 1026 -13.58 43.50 -1.44
C GLU A 1026 -13.58 43.15 0.04
N LYS A 1027 -13.94 44.09 0.94
CA LYS A 1027 -14.07 43.80 2.37
C LYS A 1027 -15.23 42.84 2.68
N THR A 1028 -16.38 43.02 2.03
CA THR A 1028 -17.55 42.14 2.23
C THR A 1028 -17.24 40.71 1.79
N ASP A 1029 -16.63 40.55 0.61
CA ASP A 1029 -16.15 39.27 0.10
C ASP A 1029 -15.04 38.67 0.97
N SER A 1030 -14.15 39.50 1.53
CA SER A 1030 -13.10 39.06 2.46
C SER A 1030 -13.71 38.50 3.75
N LEU A 1031 -14.67 39.20 4.37
CA LEU A 1031 -15.38 38.71 5.56
C LEU A 1031 -16.16 37.42 5.26
N ILE A 1032 -16.84 37.33 4.11
CA ILE A 1032 -17.53 36.10 3.67
C ILE A 1032 -16.53 34.94 3.50
N LYS A 1033 -15.37 35.17 2.86
CA LYS A 1033 -14.28 34.18 2.73
C LYS A 1033 -13.63 33.83 4.07
N GLN A 1034 -13.69 34.70 5.07
CA GLN A 1034 -13.21 34.42 6.43
C GLN A 1034 -14.27 33.74 7.32
N GLY A 1035 -15.53 33.67 6.86
CA GLY A 1035 -16.66 33.17 7.66
C GLY A 1035 -17.10 34.14 8.76
N LEU A 1036 -16.76 35.42 8.66
CA LEU A 1036 -17.06 36.45 9.65
C LEU A 1036 -18.38 37.18 9.34
N PRO A 1037 -19.16 37.57 10.36
CA PRO A 1037 -20.41 38.29 10.15
C PRO A 1037 -20.16 39.71 9.60
N ILE A 1038 -21.00 40.14 8.67
CA ILE A 1038 -21.04 41.52 8.16
C ILE A 1038 -21.68 42.39 9.25
N SER A 1039 -20.95 43.40 9.74
CA SER A 1039 -21.47 44.32 10.75
C SER A 1039 -22.56 45.23 10.18
N ASP A 1040 -23.50 45.68 11.02
CA ASP A 1040 -24.57 46.61 10.61
C ASP A 1040 -24.02 47.91 9.99
N GLY A 1041 -22.86 48.37 10.47
CA GLY A 1041 -22.15 49.52 9.89
C GLY A 1041 -21.71 49.28 8.44
N LEU A 1042 -21.13 48.11 8.15
CA LEU A 1042 -20.72 47.74 6.79
C LEU A 1042 -21.92 47.42 5.87
N ALA A 1043 -22.99 46.86 6.42
CA ALA A 1043 -24.26 46.67 5.72
C ALA A 1043 -24.95 48.02 5.40
N ALA A 1044 -24.88 48.99 6.30
CA ALA A 1044 -25.37 50.35 6.10
C ALA A 1044 -24.51 51.14 5.09
N PHE A 1045 -23.19 50.92 5.06
CA PHE A 1045 -22.26 51.64 4.18
C PHE A 1045 -22.68 51.60 2.70
N LYS A 1046 -23.10 50.44 2.20
CA LYS A 1046 -23.68 50.25 0.86
C LYS A 1046 -24.75 51.29 0.50
N TRP A 1047 -25.62 51.62 1.45
CA TRP A 1047 -26.71 52.57 1.26
C TRP A 1047 -26.26 54.03 1.35
N MET A 1048 -25.18 54.31 2.08
CA MET A 1048 -24.57 55.65 2.12
C MET A 1048 -23.94 56.02 0.77
N ILE A 1049 -23.47 55.03 -0.01
CA ILE A 1049 -22.99 55.23 -1.38
C ILE A 1049 -24.13 55.63 -2.32
N GLU A 1050 -25.36 55.15 -2.11
CA GLU A 1050 -26.52 55.61 -2.89
C GLU A 1050 -26.91 57.05 -2.54
N GLU A 1051 -26.75 57.47 -1.27
CA GLU A 1051 -26.88 58.89 -0.90
C GLU A 1051 -25.75 59.74 -1.48
N LEU A 1052 -24.53 59.21 -1.62
CA LEU A 1052 -23.45 59.89 -2.35
C LEU A 1052 -23.83 60.08 -3.84
N ARG A 1053 -24.43 59.09 -4.51
CA ARG A 1053 -24.93 59.24 -5.88
C ARG A 1053 -25.96 60.37 -6.01
N VAL A 1054 -26.89 60.49 -5.06
CA VAL A 1054 -27.83 61.63 -5.01
C VAL A 1054 -27.07 62.96 -4.84
N SER A 1055 -26.12 63.02 -3.91
CA SER A 1055 -25.27 64.20 -3.62
C SER A 1055 -24.37 64.64 -4.80
N LEU A 1056 -23.95 63.71 -5.66
CA LEU A 1056 -23.11 64.01 -6.82
C LEU A 1056 -23.93 64.37 -8.07
N PHE A 1057 -24.98 63.61 -8.40
CA PHE A 1057 -25.68 63.75 -9.68
C PHE A 1057 -27.02 64.52 -9.60
N ALA A 1058 -27.65 64.59 -8.43
CA ALA A 1058 -29.03 65.08 -8.27
C ALA A 1058 -29.24 65.92 -7.00
N GLN A 1059 -28.38 66.92 -6.78
CA GLN A 1059 -28.31 67.74 -5.57
C GLN A 1059 -29.66 68.38 -5.15
N GLU A 1060 -30.52 68.74 -6.12
CA GLU A 1060 -31.86 69.26 -5.85
C GLU A 1060 -32.80 68.30 -5.10
N LEU A 1061 -32.58 66.97 -5.17
CA LEU A 1061 -33.40 65.97 -4.49
C LEU A 1061 -33.08 65.82 -2.99
N LYS A 1062 -31.91 66.30 -2.56
CA LYS A 1062 -31.37 66.29 -1.18
C LYS A 1062 -31.11 64.89 -0.57
N THR A 1063 -30.06 64.82 0.23
CA THR A 1063 -29.71 63.67 1.08
C THR A 1063 -30.25 63.88 2.51
N PRO A 1064 -30.55 62.81 3.28
CA PRO A 1064 -31.11 62.93 4.63
C PRO A 1064 -30.07 63.39 5.67
N TYR A 1065 -28.78 63.17 5.38
CA TYR A 1065 -27.62 63.71 6.09
C TYR A 1065 -26.57 64.16 5.05
N PRO A 1066 -25.59 65.02 5.38
CA PRO A 1066 -24.66 65.53 4.38
C PRO A 1066 -23.58 64.50 4.04
N VAL A 1067 -23.57 64.01 2.80
CA VAL A 1067 -22.66 62.96 2.29
C VAL A 1067 -21.68 63.52 1.27
N SER A 1068 -20.42 63.08 1.33
CA SER A 1068 -19.38 63.32 0.33
C SER A 1068 -18.33 62.20 0.37
N VAL A 1069 -17.53 62.06 -0.68
CA VAL A 1069 -16.44 61.06 -0.79
C VAL A 1069 -15.55 61.09 0.45
N LYS A 1070 -15.03 62.27 0.83
CA LYS A 1070 -14.20 62.46 2.04
C LYS A 1070 -14.90 62.04 3.35
N ARG A 1071 -16.24 62.10 3.44
CA ARG A 1071 -16.99 61.63 4.61
C ARG A 1071 -17.13 60.11 4.61
N LEU A 1072 -17.38 59.50 3.45
CA LEU A 1072 -17.45 58.03 3.35
C LEU A 1072 -16.07 57.39 3.53
N LEU A 1073 -14.99 58.00 3.02
CA LEU A 1073 -13.62 57.56 3.32
C LEU A 1073 -13.33 57.62 4.82
N LYS A 1074 -13.68 58.71 5.52
CA LYS A 1074 -13.53 58.73 6.99
C LYS A 1074 -14.40 57.65 7.66
N MET A 1075 -15.66 57.50 7.27
CA MET A 1075 -16.52 56.47 7.85
C MET A 1075 -16.05 55.05 7.52
N TRP A 1076 -15.22 54.88 6.48
CA TRP A 1076 -14.54 53.62 6.16
C TRP A 1076 -13.33 53.40 7.09
N GLU A 1077 -12.55 54.44 7.38
CA GLU A 1077 -11.51 54.43 8.44
C GLU A 1077 -12.14 54.06 9.80
N ASP A 1078 -13.30 54.64 10.15
CA ASP A 1078 -14.05 54.34 11.39
C ASP A 1078 -14.73 52.94 11.38
N LEU A 1079 -14.69 52.19 10.26
CA LEU A 1079 -15.28 50.84 10.08
C LEU A 1079 -14.21 49.73 9.90
N ASN A 1080 -12.93 50.09 9.84
CA ASN A 1080 -11.77 49.19 9.67
C ASN A 1080 -11.11 48.81 11.01
#